data_AF-A0A2N0P753-F1
#
_entry.id   AF-A0A2N0P753-F1
#
_cell.length_a   1.000
_cell.length_b   1.000
_cell.length_c   1.000
_cell.angle_alpha   90.00
_cell.angle_beta   90.00
_cell.angle_gamma   90.00
#
_symmetry.space_group_name_H-M   'P 1'
#
loop_
_entity.id
_entity.type
_entity.pdbx_description
1 polymer ?
#
loop_
_entity_poly.entity_id
_entity_poly.type
_entity_poly.pdbx_seq_one_letter_code
_entity_poly.pdbx_strand_id
1 'polypeptide(L)'
;MFSTNTFSFKDRYDNDDLNINPENSVDDFFDNIADYEEDFNFIQNNENAFHLAMKRALDNNSDSSVNNDFENEANDYDTNKSETTANTSINVELNIEQINHKDLLNCAIVDVIDGKLQKCNSNIKLRGLWQLIGTWQLDNDAVLQAGKNLDKLGVCYTHFLFDQNKLHKEGAKEDKDVNQSLIHFRKCRFCEKNYYFFSRGKFCKEHSWKVLGNEIRLACICQKGCNVLKKLEPIIMPTNSDDNKYDKTRYICCKCYEEYGGHIYIKPGRGYKSLHCDETKIHLGEITTSLELMANWILQIAHERDLEFQEKVLATITPALQQLDSNLILQKSSNNNTDNSSQEKNISSPTPKISKIPSLFAIKLIFKLYNIKLNKDFIQLNSKNCYLFGNNLAEFLLKNRQLLHNNKMLLENPQSLNEYQNAIPIELYNLFSEIVEKLLFNRCQMANVVAKSRKKEYIPKEVNQKKVQKISTMLSSIILTMGFTNTSFWLTRSLASLCRKPRLLSSLHQVLESVSVISHSISHERKLENIRMLTSNPQSRIITGSKIWNVCVIDNIDFKQNSFAWSNIYDVTRLSTHATLRLLFQFVLPIELSSISNNLVELSENTFIFGQNQDASEIIQNFGKIIENFFLWELNNENILSWNQNFDIEIINKKIIEIYNTGNSLPPANVVILEAGGNPNNDNDIAKACDQYFVDLNINNDESINVCCDEAIFRRVMRYHLSNPKICPLLGQWHTSKDMCSVLLVIFSSYGIYNFAAFLGVKFLDKLEQVVDYRSTCRVLDLLWGAVGCTLNIYAKKNNLSFKNILNNNNNLLKVWYYFFEWGSYWKGHRVGIRTGNSLLQIQCLAAFAPLFPSAGKMNYMKSTVNYLAILAKYPKLRTLLEFAPSVNINREGHFYAFDEALETFGVKFIKENITGNVYNDENLKRQIKAIQAERERMDLLFNEFIGDIAVSKKDRAVNGRRELFWALVNSLLVAFESSNPTNHPLFQNCIELTDSGYTKLFSCYDKGKERLKQIYRQEVLRIDPINTKGRRAKEVVITKTKDIKNAERTSKKCPPQSEAGSSTAITTTTTTTTTTTTTAKPKKPRHVTTEEEKSILKPYFKSPKPSNEEIEKVLDSLLELSPNYWTKKKVKAAWGYAQKKK
;
A
#
# COMPACT_ATOMS: atom_id res chain seq x y z
N MET A 1 -31.87 -40.74 18.01
CA MET A 1 -32.62 -41.44 16.95
C MET A 1 -32.38 -40.70 15.64
N PHE A 2 -31.94 -41.44 14.63
CA PHE A 2 -31.78 -41.11 13.21
C PHE A 2 -30.60 -40.24 12.74
N SER A 3 -29.66 -40.98 12.14
CA SER A 3 -28.63 -40.61 11.17
C SER A 3 -29.20 -40.09 9.86
N THR A 4 -28.42 -39.32 9.12
CA THR A 4 -28.47 -39.33 7.66
C THR A 4 -27.07 -39.37 7.07
N ASN A 5 -26.90 -40.34 6.18
CA ASN A 5 -25.73 -40.67 5.41
C ASN A 5 -26.10 -40.46 3.93
N THR A 6 -25.09 -40.06 3.14
CA THR A 6 -24.80 -40.49 1.74
C THR A 6 -25.62 -40.02 0.52
N PHE A 7 -24.87 -39.39 -0.44
CA PHE A 7 -24.79 -39.59 -1.92
C PHE A 7 -26.06 -39.41 -2.79
N SER A 8 -26.08 -39.01 -4.09
CA SER A 8 -25.14 -38.73 -5.21
C SER A 8 -25.92 -38.08 -6.38
N PHE A 9 -25.28 -37.50 -7.41
CA PHE A 9 -25.65 -37.58 -8.86
C PHE A 9 -24.55 -36.82 -9.67
N LYS A 10 -23.63 -37.43 -10.46
CA LYS A 10 -23.62 -38.18 -11.75
C LYS A 10 -23.81 -37.37 -13.06
N ASP A 11 -22.71 -37.32 -13.81
CA ASP A 11 -22.45 -37.46 -15.26
C ASP A 11 -23.03 -36.49 -16.32
N ARG A 12 -22.12 -35.78 -17.04
CA ARG A 12 -21.71 -36.02 -18.46
C ARG A 12 -21.01 -34.80 -19.08
N TYR A 13 -19.81 -34.99 -19.64
CA TYR A 13 -19.47 -34.61 -21.03
C TYR A 13 -18.15 -35.28 -21.43
N ASP A 14 -18.15 -35.77 -22.67
CA ASP A 14 -17.26 -36.75 -23.28
C ASP A 14 -15.83 -36.26 -23.60
N ASN A 15 -14.96 -37.26 -23.75
CA ASN A 15 -13.58 -37.21 -24.23
C ASN A 15 -13.46 -36.66 -25.66
N ASP A 16 -12.41 -35.87 -25.91
CA ASP A 16 -11.60 -35.98 -27.13
C ASP A 16 -10.12 -35.73 -26.79
N ASP A 17 -9.28 -36.65 -27.26
CA ASP A 17 -7.87 -36.83 -26.93
C ASP A 17 -6.94 -35.68 -27.32
N LEU A 18 -6.14 -35.18 -26.37
CA LEU A 18 -4.75 -34.76 -26.62
C LEU A 18 -3.87 -35.06 -25.38
N ASN A 19 -3.02 -36.08 -25.52
CA ASN A 19 -1.94 -36.50 -24.64
C ASN A 19 -1.15 -35.34 -24.00
N ILE A 20 -1.21 -35.21 -22.67
CA ILE A 20 -0.21 -34.49 -21.85
C ILE A 20 0.04 -35.30 -20.56
N ASN A 21 1.28 -35.77 -20.39
CA ASN A 21 1.81 -36.43 -19.19
C ASN A 21 1.61 -35.57 -17.92
N PRO A 22 1.21 -36.15 -16.76
CA PRO A 22 1.21 -35.46 -15.48
C PRO A 22 2.55 -35.68 -14.77
N GLU A 23 3.59 -34.96 -15.19
CA GLU A 23 4.76 -34.68 -14.34
C GLU A 23 4.90 -33.17 -14.27
N ASN A 24 4.78 -32.63 -13.05
CA ASN A 24 5.34 -31.36 -12.53
C ASN A 24 4.35 -30.68 -11.58
N SER A 25 4.53 -30.94 -10.29
CA SER A 25 4.27 -29.93 -9.26
C SER A 25 5.34 -30.08 -8.18
N VAL A 26 5.75 -28.92 -7.63
CA VAL A 26 6.79 -28.70 -6.61
C VAL A 26 8.21 -28.50 -7.15
N ASP A 27 8.43 -27.39 -7.84
CA ASP A 27 9.74 -26.74 -7.96
C ASP A 27 9.56 -25.24 -7.68
N ASP A 28 9.99 -24.80 -6.49
CA ASP A 28 10.19 -23.38 -6.14
C ASP A 28 11.03 -23.28 -4.86
N PHE A 29 12.27 -23.79 -4.91
CA PHE A 29 13.14 -23.85 -3.72
C PHE A 29 14.25 -22.78 -3.69
N PHE A 30 14.67 -22.15 -4.81
CA PHE A 30 15.88 -21.32 -4.76
C PHE A 30 16.05 -20.29 -5.89
N ASP A 31 16.29 -19.01 -5.50
CA ASP A 31 17.05 -17.92 -6.19
C ASP A 31 16.23 -16.60 -6.30
N ASN A 32 16.53 -15.49 -5.61
CA ASN A 32 17.48 -14.42 -6.04
C ASN A 32 17.42 -13.21 -5.07
N ILE A 33 18.51 -12.42 -4.98
CA ILE A 33 18.59 -10.94 -5.24
C ILE A 33 20.05 -10.66 -5.65
N ALA A 34 20.23 -9.83 -6.68
CA ALA A 34 21.52 -9.35 -7.19
C ALA A 34 21.84 -7.94 -6.66
N ASP A 35 23.13 -7.70 -6.38
CA ASP A 35 23.74 -6.41 -6.10
C ASP A 35 23.59 -5.45 -7.29
N TYR A 36 23.23 -4.19 -7.02
CA TYR A 36 23.49 -3.06 -7.92
C TYR A 36 23.96 -1.85 -7.11
N GLU A 37 25.28 -1.63 -7.10
CA GLU A 37 25.92 -0.33 -6.83
C GLU A 37 26.51 0.21 -8.14
N GLU A 38 26.56 1.55 -8.21
CA GLU A 38 27.24 2.43 -9.19
C GLU A 38 26.46 2.81 -10.48
N ASP A 39 25.96 4.05 -10.50
CA ASP A 39 26.60 5.11 -11.30
C ASP A 39 26.10 6.52 -10.92
N PHE A 40 27.07 7.40 -10.65
CA PHE A 40 26.89 8.84 -10.40
C PHE A 40 27.33 9.64 -11.62
N ASN A 41 26.55 10.68 -11.95
CA ASN A 41 26.91 12.05 -12.37
C ASN A 41 25.66 12.63 -13.05
N PHE A 42 25.15 13.83 -12.74
CA PHE A 42 25.80 15.11 -12.98
C PHE A 42 24.89 16.27 -12.47
N ILE A 43 25.51 17.44 -12.22
CA ILE A 43 24.99 18.84 -12.14
C ILE A 43 24.47 19.41 -10.79
N GLN A 44 25.41 20.08 -10.09
CA GLN A 44 25.51 21.54 -9.88
C GLN A 44 24.26 22.44 -9.73
N ASN A 45 24.38 23.33 -8.72
CA ASN A 45 23.79 24.67 -8.60
C ASN A 45 22.30 24.81 -8.24
N ASN A 46 22.03 25.07 -6.94
CA ASN A 46 21.38 26.33 -6.53
C ASN A 46 21.30 26.47 -4.99
N GLU A 47 22.38 26.94 -4.37
CA GLU A 47 22.42 27.36 -2.95
C GLU A 47 21.42 28.49 -2.62
N ASN A 48 20.95 29.23 -3.63
CA ASN A 48 20.00 30.32 -3.44
C ASN A 48 18.55 29.87 -3.12
N ALA A 49 18.20 28.61 -3.37
CA ALA A 49 16.87 28.08 -3.04
C ALA A 49 16.69 27.77 -1.55
N PHE A 50 17.78 27.45 -0.85
CA PHE A 50 17.77 27.08 0.57
C PHE A 50 17.54 28.30 1.47
N HIS A 51 18.16 29.45 1.16
CA HIS A 51 17.96 30.69 1.91
C HIS A 51 16.55 31.30 1.74
N LEU A 52 15.87 31.04 0.62
CA LEU A 52 14.50 31.53 0.38
C LEU A 52 13.44 30.69 1.13
N ALA A 53 13.69 29.40 1.34
CA ALA A 53 12.80 28.50 2.08
C ALA A 53 12.82 28.76 3.59
N MET A 54 13.99 29.09 4.14
CA MET A 54 14.15 29.41 5.56
C MET A 54 13.46 30.73 5.94
N LYS A 55 13.42 31.71 5.03
CA LYS A 55 12.72 32.99 5.25
C LYS A 55 11.18 32.85 5.24
N ARG A 56 10.63 31.86 4.52
CA ARG A 56 9.18 31.58 4.48
C ARG A 56 8.66 30.69 5.62
N ALA A 57 9.57 30.01 6.33
CA ALA A 57 9.22 29.14 7.46
C ALA A 57 8.93 29.92 8.76
N LEU A 58 9.35 31.18 8.86
CA LEU A 58 9.14 32.02 10.04
C LEU A 58 7.79 32.77 10.04
N ASP A 59 7.12 32.88 8.88
CA ASP A 59 5.93 33.74 8.74
C ASP A 59 4.56 33.01 8.81
N ASN A 60 4.52 31.69 9.05
CA ASN A 60 3.25 30.92 9.06
C ASN A 60 2.97 30.16 10.37
N ASN A 61 3.27 30.79 11.51
CA ASN A 61 2.69 30.41 12.80
C ASN A 61 1.38 31.19 13.04
N SER A 62 0.27 30.69 12.51
CA SER A 62 -1.06 30.90 13.10
C SER A 62 -2.08 29.90 12.55
N ASP A 63 -2.47 28.97 13.41
CA ASP A 63 -3.76 28.28 13.52
C ASP A 63 -4.58 27.93 12.27
N SER A 64 -4.80 26.63 12.06
CA SER A 64 -6.08 26.03 12.49
C SER A 64 -6.10 24.52 12.21
N SER A 65 -6.22 23.73 13.28
CA SER A 65 -6.70 22.35 13.30
C SER A 65 -8.20 22.29 12.99
N VAL A 66 -8.62 21.37 12.11
CA VAL A 66 -9.94 20.73 12.20
C VAL A 66 -9.80 19.31 11.65
N ASN A 67 -9.73 18.33 12.56
CA ASN A 67 -10.22 16.96 12.31
C ASN A 67 -11.73 17.03 12.12
N ASN A 68 -12.28 16.20 11.23
CA ASN A 68 -13.65 15.70 11.32
C ASN A 68 -13.70 14.36 10.59
N ASP A 69 -13.58 13.29 11.37
CA ASP A 69 -14.02 11.96 10.99
C ASP A 69 -15.57 11.96 10.90
N PHE A 70 -16.09 11.18 9.95
CA PHE A 70 -17.52 10.97 9.75
C PHE A 70 -18.08 10.07 10.85
N GLU A 71 -19.12 10.52 11.56
CA GLU A 71 -20.20 9.64 12.01
C GLU A 71 -21.56 10.35 11.95
N ASN A 72 -22.49 9.66 11.27
CA ASN A 72 -23.96 9.62 11.40
C ASN A 72 -24.78 10.91 11.39
N GLU A 73 -25.57 11.10 10.32
CA GLU A 73 -27.02 11.27 10.45
C GLU A 73 -27.72 10.94 9.12
N ALA A 74 -28.68 10.01 9.22
CA ALA A 74 -29.58 9.60 8.14
C ALA A 74 -30.74 10.60 8.01
N ASN A 75 -31.25 10.72 6.79
CA ASN A 75 -32.59 11.20 6.39
C ASN A 75 -33.07 12.56 6.95
N ASP A 76 -33.14 13.59 6.11
CA ASP A 76 -34.40 13.97 5.46
C ASP A 76 -34.16 15.13 4.47
N TYR A 77 -34.70 14.99 3.27
CA TYR A 77 -34.62 15.98 2.19
C TYR A 77 -35.88 16.85 2.26
N ASP A 78 -35.83 18.02 2.91
CA ASP A 78 -36.58 19.20 2.47
C ASP A 78 -36.32 20.40 3.39
N THR A 79 -35.75 21.49 2.87
CA THR A 79 -36.28 22.82 3.19
C THR A 79 -35.71 23.93 2.28
N ASN A 80 -36.62 24.42 1.45
CA ASN A 80 -36.74 25.77 0.92
C ASN A 80 -35.90 26.84 1.64
N LYS A 81 -34.93 27.43 0.93
CA LYS A 81 -34.52 28.83 1.17
C LYS A 81 -35.60 29.75 0.60
N SER A 82 -36.62 30.02 1.39
CA SER A 82 -37.41 31.24 1.29
C SER A 82 -36.85 32.25 2.29
N GLU A 83 -36.47 33.42 1.79
CA GLU A 83 -36.08 34.58 2.58
C GLU A 83 -37.07 34.82 3.72
N THR A 84 -36.51 34.92 4.92
CA THR A 84 -37.21 35.24 6.15
C THR A 84 -37.64 36.70 6.08
N THR A 85 -38.90 36.94 5.73
CA THR A 85 -39.67 38.03 6.32
C THR A 85 -40.91 37.40 6.93
N ALA A 86 -40.91 37.35 8.26
CA ALA A 86 -42.08 37.03 9.03
C ALA A 86 -43.20 38.00 8.64
N ASN A 87 -44.24 37.49 7.99
CA ASN A 87 -45.55 38.14 7.95
C ASN A 87 -46.58 37.02 7.95
N THR A 88 -47.05 36.73 9.16
CA THR A 88 -48.34 36.07 9.42
C THR A 88 -49.37 36.45 8.37
N SER A 89 -50.01 35.46 7.76
CA SER A 89 -51.05 35.62 6.75
C SER A 89 -52.30 36.25 7.37
N ILE A 90 -52.33 37.57 7.50
CA ILE A 90 -53.54 38.29 7.90
C ILE A 90 -54.32 38.62 6.62
N ASN A 91 -55.34 37.82 6.32
CA ASN A 91 -56.36 38.17 5.36
C ASN A 91 -57.26 39.24 6.01
N VAL A 92 -57.12 40.51 5.61
CA VAL A 92 -57.93 41.61 6.16
C VAL A 92 -58.97 42.03 5.14
N GLU A 93 -60.21 42.21 5.59
CA GLU A 93 -61.26 42.91 4.85
C GLU A 93 -61.42 44.31 5.44
N LEU A 94 -61.39 45.31 4.58
CA LEU A 94 -61.55 46.70 4.99
C LEU A 94 -62.86 47.23 4.40
N ASN A 95 -63.76 47.65 5.29
CA ASN A 95 -64.99 48.34 4.91
C ASN A 95 -64.65 49.75 4.41
N ILE A 96 -65.33 50.19 3.35
CA ILE A 96 -65.24 51.56 2.85
C ILE A 96 -66.54 52.26 3.23
N GLU A 97 -66.45 53.42 3.90
CA GLU A 97 -67.62 54.26 4.18
C GLU A 97 -68.06 55.04 2.94
N GLN A 98 -69.37 55.22 2.75
CA GLN A 98 -69.97 55.82 1.56
C GLN A 98 -70.12 57.34 1.72
N ILE A 99 -69.01 58.02 2.03
CA ILE A 99 -69.00 59.47 2.22
C ILE A 99 -68.65 60.17 0.91
N ASN A 100 -69.46 61.16 0.53
CA ASN A 100 -69.20 62.01 -0.64
C ASN A 100 -68.18 63.10 -0.29
N HIS A 101 -66.89 62.84 -0.54
CA HIS A 101 -65.83 63.84 -0.39
C HIS A 101 -65.67 64.72 -1.64
N LYS A 102 -65.37 66.01 -1.44
CA LYS A 102 -64.94 66.90 -2.53
C LYS A 102 -63.47 66.68 -2.91
N ASP A 103 -62.65 66.21 -1.96
CA ASP A 103 -61.19 66.06 -2.10
C ASP A 103 -60.79 64.57 -2.10
N LEU A 104 -61.03 63.89 -3.22
CA LEU A 104 -60.63 62.49 -3.42
C LEU A 104 -59.16 62.36 -3.83
N LEU A 105 -58.52 61.26 -3.43
CA LEU A 105 -57.19 60.88 -3.90
C LEU A 105 -57.21 60.49 -5.38
N ASN A 106 -56.08 60.65 -6.07
CA ASN A 106 -55.92 60.22 -7.47
C ASN A 106 -56.31 58.75 -7.67
N CYS A 107 -56.72 58.41 -8.90
CA CYS A 107 -57.22 57.09 -9.26
C CYS A 107 -56.28 55.96 -8.79
N ALA A 108 -56.80 55.09 -7.91
CA ALA A 108 -56.05 54.02 -7.24
C ALA A 108 -56.00 52.69 -8.02
N ILE A 109 -56.66 52.60 -9.17
CA ILE A 109 -56.73 51.36 -9.98
C ILE A 109 -55.38 51.06 -10.64
N VAL A 110 -54.98 49.78 -10.60
CA VAL A 110 -53.88 49.24 -11.42
C VAL A 110 -54.42 48.85 -12.79
N ASP A 111 -53.83 49.40 -13.85
CA ASP A 111 -54.24 49.19 -15.23
C ASP A 111 -53.04 49.27 -16.18
N VAL A 112 -53.20 48.83 -17.42
CA VAL A 112 -52.19 48.96 -18.48
C VAL A 112 -52.33 50.34 -19.11
N ILE A 113 -51.35 51.21 -18.85
CA ILE A 113 -51.26 52.58 -19.38
C ILE A 113 -49.92 52.71 -20.11
N ASP A 114 -49.95 53.16 -21.36
CA ASP A 114 -48.78 53.25 -22.24
C ASP A 114 -48.00 51.91 -22.35
N GLY A 115 -48.75 50.81 -22.40
CA GLY A 115 -48.19 49.45 -22.53
C GLY A 115 -47.54 48.89 -21.25
N LYS A 116 -47.63 49.59 -20.11
CA LYS A 116 -47.10 49.12 -18.83
C LYS A 116 -48.20 49.02 -17.77
N LEU A 117 -48.18 47.93 -17.01
CA LEU A 117 -49.07 47.73 -15.86
C LEU A 117 -48.62 48.63 -14.69
N GLN A 118 -49.41 49.64 -14.36
CA GLN A 118 -49.09 50.63 -13.32
C GLN A 118 -50.35 51.27 -12.69
N LYS A 119 -50.18 52.05 -11.63
CA LYS A 119 -51.26 52.86 -11.02
C LYS A 119 -51.75 53.90 -12.03
N CYS A 120 -53.07 54.05 -12.16
CA CYS A 120 -53.65 55.05 -13.06
C CYS A 120 -53.29 56.49 -12.71
N ASN A 121 -53.39 56.84 -11.43
CA ASN A 121 -52.97 58.13 -10.88
C ASN A 121 -53.60 59.39 -11.53
N SER A 122 -54.65 59.25 -12.36
CA SER A 122 -55.39 60.38 -12.92
C SER A 122 -56.15 61.13 -11.82
N ASN A 123 -56.16 62.47 -11.90
CA ASN A 123 -56.91 63.37 -11.02
C ASN A 123 -58.18 63.94 -11.69
N ILE A 124 -58.52 63.46 -12.89
CA ILE A 124 -59.58 64.05 -13.72
C ILE A 124 -60.95 63.46 -13.32
N LYS A 125 -61.87 64.34 -12.87
CA LYS A 125 -63.28 64.00 -12.56
C LYS A 125 -63.41 62.74 -11.70
N LEU A 126 -62.82 62.78 -10.51
CA LEU A 126 -62.79 61.66 -9.59
C LEU A 126 -64.18 61.33 -9.01
N ARG A 127 -64.42 60.04 -8.78
CA ARG A 127 -65.56 59.47 -8.05
C ARG A 127 -65.03 58.58 -6.92
N GLY A 128 -65.83 58.34 -5.88
CA GLY A 128 -65.44 57.42 -4.80
C GLY A 128 -65.29 55.99 -5.32
N LEU A 129 -64.24 55.29 -4.90
CA LEU A 129 -63.95 53.91 -5.31
C LEU A 129 -65.14 52.96 -5.04
N TRP A 130 -65.87 53.19 -3.94
CA TRP A 130 -67.05 52.43 -3.52
C TRP A 130 -68.22 52.43 -4.52
N GLN A 131 -68.16 53.26 -5.58
CA GLN A 131 -69.19 53.34 -6.63
C GLN A 131 -68.97 52.36 -7.79
N LEU A 132 -67.84 51.64 -7.83
CA LEU A 132 -67.57 50.60 -8.81
C LEU A 132 -68.39 49.33 -8.51
N ILE A 133 -68.64 48.53 -9.54
CA ILE A 133 -69.37 47.25 -9.50
C ILE A 133 -68.39 46.08 -9.48
N GLY A 134 -67.36 46.13 -10.34
CA GLY A 134 -66.45 45.01 -10.56
C GLY A 134 -65.42 44.79 -9.46
N THR A 135 -64.69 43.68 -9.61
CA THR A 135 -63.45 43.43 -8.86
C THR A 135 -62.29 44.14 -9.56
N TRP A 136 -61.51 44.95 -8.83
CA TRP A 136 -60.35 45.66 -9.36
C TRP A 136 -59.13 45.48 -8.48
N GLN A 137 -57.95 45.33 -9.09
CA GLN A 137 -56.70 45.42 -8.32
C GLN A 137 -56.37 46.89 -8.06
N LEU A 138 -56.06 47.20 -6.81
CA LEU A 138 -55.63 48.53 -6.36
C LEU A 138 -54.11 48.58 -6.23
N ASP A 139 -53.58 49.80 -6.36
CA ASP A 139 -52.18 50.06 -6.08
C ASP A 139 -51.94 50.02 -4.56
N ASN A 140 -50.94 49.25 -4.13
CA ASN A 140 -50.71 49.01 -2.71
C ASN A 140 -50.35 50.31 -1.97
N ASP A 141 -49.51 51.16 -2.59
CA ASP A 141 -49.08 52.42 -1.99
C ASP A 141 -50.24 53.41 -1.88
N ALA A 142 -51.13 53.43 -2.87
CA ALA A 142 -52.35 54.27 -2.84
C ALA A 142 -53.28 53.91 -1.66
N VAL A 143 -53.47 52.62 -1.37
CA VAL A 143 -54.30 52.18 -0.23
C VAL A 143 -53.60 52.46 1.10
N LEU A 144 -52.29 52.23 1.19
CA LEU A 144 -51.51 52.55 2.39
C LEU A 144 -51.49 54.05 2.70
N GLN A 145 -51.41 54.91 1.67
CA GLN A 145 -51.48 56.36 1.80
C GLN A 145 -52.84 56.84 2.31
N ALA A 146 -53.94 56.17 1.95
CA ALA A 146 -55.28 56.50 2.45
C ALA A 146 -55.45 56.15 3.94
N GLY A 147 -54.70 55.17 4.46
CA GLY A 147 -54.71 54.78 5.87
C GLY A 147 -56.12 54.39 6.34
N LYS A 148 -56.63 55.08 7.37
CA LYS A 148 -57.99 54.87 7.90
C LYS A 148 -59.10 55.54 7.06
N ASN A 149 -58.76 56.46 6.14
CA ASN A 149 -59.73 57.22 5.33
C ASN A 149 -59.91 56.57 3.95
N LEU A 150 -60.33 55.31 3.91
CA LEU A 150 -60.47 54.53 2.67
C LEU A 150 -61.59 55.05 1.75
N ASP A 151 -62.55 55.77 2.31
CA ASP A 151 -63.61 56.52 1.64
C ASP A 151 -63.09 57.65 0.74
N LYS A 152 -61.85 58.11 0.96
CA LYS A 152 -61.17 59.09 0.09
C LYS A 152 -60.48 58.49 -1.13
N LEU A 153 -60.44 57.16 -1.28
CA LEU A 153 -59.87 56.52 -2.46
C LEU A 153 -60.71 56.87 -3.70
N GLY A 154 -60.08 57.53 -4.67
CA GLY A 154 -60.74 57.94 -5.90
C GLY A 154 -60.57 56.94 -7.04
N VAL A 155 -61.53 56.98 -7.97
CA VAL A 155 -61.46 56.39 -9.30
C VAL A 155 -61.75 57.48 -10.34
N CYS A 156 -60.96 57.56 -11.42
CA CYS A 156 -61.20 58.54 -12.46
C CYS A 156 -62.45 58.19 -13.29
N TYR A 157 -63.05 59.20 -13.90
CA TYR A 157 -64.31 59.05 -14.62
C TYR A 157 -64.26 58.01 -15.76
N THR A 158 -63.09 57.84 -16.39
CA THR A 158 -62.92 56.86 -17.48
C THR A 158 -63.00 55.42 -16.98
N HIS A 159 -62.35 55.11 -15.85
CA HIS A 159 -62.47 53.80 -15.20
C HIS A 159 -63.86 53.55 -14.65
N PHE A 160 -64.49 54.56 -14.06
CA PHE A 160 -65.86 54.48 -13.56
C PHE A 160 -66.87 54.13 -14.67
N LEU A 161 -66.84 54.86 -15.79
CA LEU A 161 -67.72 54.58 -16.93
C LEU A 161 -67.41 53.24 -17.59
N PHE A 162 -66.13 52.85 -17.65
CA PHE A 162 -65.73 51.57 -18.22
C PHE A 162 -66.22 50.40 -17.38
N ASP A 163 -66.12 50.50 -16.06
CA ASP A 163 -66.65 49.50 -15.13
C ASP A 163 -68.17 49.30 -15.29
N GLN A 164 -68.94 50.40 -15.36
CA GLN A 164 -70.40 50.30 -15.45
C GLN A 164 -70.92 49.93 -16.84
N ASN A 165 -70.36 50.51 -17.90
CA ASN A 165 -70.96 50.45 -19.24
C ASN A 165 -70.27 49.46 -20.19
N LYS A 166 -69.06 48.97 -19.84
CA LYS A 166 -68.25 48.14 -20.73
C LYS A 166 -67.79 46.83 -20.11
N LEU A 167 -67.55 46.77 -18.80
CA LEU A 167 -67.14 45.53 -18.12
C LEU A 167 -68.33 44.63 -17.78
N HIS A 168 -69.42 45.20 -17.28
CA HIS A 168 -70.59 44.45 -16.81
C HIS A 168 -71.81 44.61 -17.72
N LYS A 169 -72.80 43.72 -17.60
CA LYS A 169 -74.07 43.81 -18.35
C LYS A 169 -74.97 44.92 -17.81
N GLU A 170 -75.89 45.40 -18.65
CA GLU A 170 -76.94 46.34 -18.23
C GLU A 170 -77.76 45.74 -17.08
N GLY A 171 -77.97 46.52 -16.00
CA GLY A 171 -78.65 46.07 -14.78
C GLY A 171 -77.74 45.55 -13.65
N ALA A 172 -76.47 45.22 -13.90
CA ALA A 172 -75.54 44.67 -12.89
C ALA A 172 -75.30 45.59 -11.67
N LYS A 173 -75.66 46.88 -11.77
CA LYS A 173 -75.55 47.86 -10.68
C LYS A 173 -76.55 47.62 -9.54
N GLU A 174 -77.66 46.94 -9.83
CA GLU A 174 -78.76 46.65 -8.89
C GLU A 174 -78.53 45.34 -8.12
N ASP A 175 -77.59 44.48 -8.56
CA ASP A 175 -77.34 43.15 -7.99
C ASP A 175 -76.84 43.17 -6.53
N LYS A 176 -76.15 44.23 -6.12
CA LYS A 176 -75.53 44.40 -4.79
C LYS A 176 -75.51 45.86 -4.39
N ASP A 177 -75.81 46.18 -3.15
CA ASP A 177 -75.79 47.58 -2.66
C ASP A 177 -74.36 48.14 -2.57
N VAL A 178 -74.19 49.46 -2.72
CA VAL A 178 -72.88 50.15 -2.58
C VAL A 178 -72.31 50.06 -1.16
N ASN A 179 -73.17 49.85 -0.16
CA ASN A 179 -72.80 49.62 1.23
C ASN A 179 -72.06 48.29 1.44
N GLN A 180 -72.10 47.40 0.45
CA GLN A 180 -71.38 46.12 0.48
C GLN A 180 -69.96 46.23 -0.10
N SER A 181 -69.48 47.43 -0.42
CA SER A 181 -68.15 47.66 -0.99
C SER A 181 -67.02 47.32 -0.01
N LEU A 182 -66.11 46.43 -0.43
CA LEU A 182 -65.02 45.89 0.39
C LEU A 182 -63.67 46.04 -0.33
N ILE A 183 -62.61 46.28 0.45
CA ILE A 183 -61.23 46.09 0.01
C ILE A 183 -60.67 44.82 0.66
N HIS A 184 -60.23 43.89 -0.17
CA HIS A 184 -59.63 42.62 0.20
C HIS A 184 -58.12 42.73 0.16
N PHE A 185 -57.46 42.56 1.30
CA PHE A 185 -56.01 42.35 1.35
C PHE A 185 -55.74 40.84 1.26
N ARG A 186 -55.17 40.39 0.13
CA ARG A 186 -55.05 38.96 -0.20
C ARG A 186 -53.72 38.62 -0.87
N LYS A 187 -53.19 37.45 -0.54
CA LYS A 187 -51.97 36.88 -1.13
C LYS A 187 -52.26 36.37 -2.55
N CYS A 188 -51.48 36.79 -3.54
CA CYS A 188 -51.54 36.25 -4.89
C CYS A 188 -51.09 34.78 -4.89
N ARG A 189 -51.85 33.89 -5.53
CA ARG A 189 -51.56 32.45 -5.53
C ARG A 189 -50.27 32.07 -6.27
N PHE A 190 -49.83 32.86 -7.25
CA PHE A 190 -48.64 32.57 -8.04
C PHE A 190 -47.36 33.13 -7.40
N CYS A 191 -47.28 34.44 -7.19
CA CYS A 191 -46.07 35.11 -6.68
C CYS A 191 -46.00 35.26 -5.16
N GLU A 192 -47.05 34.86 -4.44
CA GLU A 192 -47.08 34.87 -2.98
C GLU A 192 -46.94 36.26 -2.32
N LYS A 193 -47.09 37.34 -3.08
CA LYS A 193 -47.13 38.72 -2.56
C LYS A 193 -48.57 39.14 -2.25
N ASN A 194 -48.75 39.99 -1.24
CA ASN A 194 -50.07 40.53 -0.88
C ASN A 194 -50.44 41.75 -1.74
N TYR A 195 -51.70 41.81 -2.16
CA TYR A 195 -52.26 42.89 -2.95
C TYR A 195 -53.63 43.29 -2.41
N TYR A 196 -54.02 44.55 -2.63
CA TYR A 196 -55.37 45.03 -2.37
C TYR A 196 -56.27 44.87 -3.59
N PHE A 197 -57.46 44.32 -3.38
CA PHE A 197 -58.49 44.20 -4.40
C PHE A 197 -59.78 44.85 -3.92
N PHE A 198 -60.34 45.75 -4.70
CA PHE A 198 -61.70 46.26 -4.48
C PHE A 198 -62.73 45.27 -5.06
N SER A 199 -63.87 45.10 -4.39
CA SER A 199 -65.09 44.58 -5.03
C SER A 199 -66.35 45.11 -4.37
N ARG A 200 -67.43 45.28 -5.15
CA ARG A 200 -68.77 45.54 -4.61
C ARG A 200 -69.41 44.23 -4.16
N GLY A 201 -69.61 44.11 -2.85
CA GLY A 201 -69.86 42.84 -2.19
C GLY A 201 -68.63 41.93 -2.18
N LYS A 202 -68.82 40.68 -1.75
CA LYS A 202 -67.75 39.68 -1.61
C LYS A 202 -66.97 39.40 -2.91
N PHE A 203 -67.62 39.57 -4.06
CA PHE A 203 -67.08 39.29 -5.40
C PHE A 203 -68.00 39.78 -6.52
N CYS A 204 -67.47 39.91 -7.74
CA CYS A 204 -68.27 40.12 -8.95
C CYS A 204 -68.90 38.80 -9.45
N LYS A 205 -70.25 38.73 -9.53
CA LYS A 205 -71.00 37.54 -9.95
C LYS A 205 -70.67 37.10 -11.39
N GLU A 206 -70.43 38.07 -12.29
CA GLU A 206 -70.17 37.78 -13.71
C GLU A 206 -68.75 37.23 -14.00
N HIS A 207 -67.78 37.57 -13.15
CA HIS A 207 -66.34 37.39 -13.43
C HIS A 207 -65.62 36.58 -12.36
N SER A 208 -66.32 35.62 -11.75
CA SER A 208 -65.79 34.79 -10.68
C SER A 208 -65.92 33.30 -10.98
N TRP A 209 -64.85 32.55 -10.74
CA TRP A 209 -64.72 31.18 -11.21
C TRP A 209 -64.38 30.21 -10.07
N LYS A 210 -64.93 29.01 -10.17
CA LYS A 210 -64.60 27.84 -9.36
C LYS A 210 -63.83 26.84 -10.23
N VAL A 211 -62.59 26.55 -9.87
CA VAL A 211 -61.69 25.63 -10.60
C VAL A 211 -61.42 24.40 -9.73
N LEU A 212 -61.92 23.23 -10.13
CA LEU A 212 -61.83 21.96 -9.38
C LEU A 212 -62.14 22.14 -7.88
N GLY A 213 -63.26 22.78 -7.57
CA GLY A 213 -63.68 23.03 -6.18
C GLY A 213 -63.08 24.27 -5.51
N ASN A 214 -62.06 24.90 -6.10
CA ASN A 214 -61.37 26.07 -5.54
C ASN A 214 -61.90 27.39 -6.09
N GLU A 215 -62.27 28.32 -5.21
CA GLU A 215 -62.78 29.65 -5.55
C GLU A 215 -61.63 30.59 -5.99
N ILE A 216 -61.71 31.11 -7.22
CA ILE A 216 -60.68 31.95 -7.85
C ILE A 216 -61.23 33.35 -8.17
N ARG A 217 -60.47 34.38 -7.78
CA ARG A 217 -60.81 35.80 -8.02
C ARG A 217 -59.69 36.49 -8.80
N LEU A 218 -60.11 37.25 -9.81
CA LEU A 218 -59.28 38.06 -10.70
C LEU A 218 -59.92 39.45 -10.83
N ALA A 219 -59.14 40.46 -11.20
CA ALA A 219 -59.72 41.73 -11.61
C ALA A 219 -60.59 41.53 -12.86
N CYS A 220 -61.76 42.18 -12.92
CA CYS A 220 -62.71 42.02 -14.03
C CYS A 220 -62.09 42.43 -15.37
N ILE A 221 -61.17 43.41 -15.37
CA ILE A 221 -60.44 43.83 -16.56
C ILE A 221 -59.57 42.72 -17.19
N CYS A 222 -59.08 41.77 -16.40
CA CYS A 222 -58.34 40.61 -16.89
C CYS A 222 -59.20 39.68 -17.76
N GLN A 223 -60.52 39.71 -17.57
CA GLN A 223 -61.47 38.78 -18.19
C GLN A 223 -62.21 39.41 -19.37
N LYS A 224 -62.06 40.73 -19.58
CA LYS A 224 -62.56 41.41 -20.77
C LYS A 224 -61.59 41.15 -21.92
N GLY A 225 -62.07 40.91 -23.14
CA GLY A 225 -61.17 40.75 -24.29
C GLY A 225 -60.55 39.35 -24.43
N CYS A 226 -60.21 38.71 -23.30
CA CYS A 226 -59.41 37.50 -23.20
C CYS A 226 -60.13 36.44 -22.35
N ASN A 227 -60.73 35.43 -22.99
CA ASN A 227 -61.51 34.39 -22.33
C ASN A 227 -60.64 33.18 -21.95
N VAL A 228 -59.66 33.38 -21.07
CA VAL A 228 -58.72 32.33 -20.66
C VAL A 228 -59.35 31.35 -19.66
N LEU A 229 -60.27 31.82 -18.81
CA LEU A 229 -61.13 30.97 -17.96
C LEU A 229 -62.52 30.84 -18.62
N LYS A 230 -62.68 29.91 -19.55
CA LYS A 230 -64.00 29.57 -20.16
C LYS A 230 -64.69 28.50 -19.31
N LYS A 231 -66.04 28.58 -19.25
CA LYS A 231 -66.87 27.54 -18.62
C LYS A 231 -66.56 26.16 -19.25
N LEU A 232 -66.09 25.23 -18.43
CA LEU A 232 -65.68 23.87 -18.78
C LEU A 232 -66.13 22.93 -17.65
N GLU A 233 -67.38 22.47 -17.67
CA GLU A 233 -67.91 21.63 -16.58
C GLU A 233 -67.31 20.21 -16.62
N PRO A 234 -66.92 19.61 -15.47
CA PRO A 234 -66.98 20.15 -14.09
C PRO A 234 -65.69 20.86 -13.62
N ILE A 235 -64.72 21.11 -14.51
CA ILE A 235 -63.39 21.63 -14.17
C ILE A 235 -63.39 23.13 -13.83
N ILE A 236 -64.08 23.96 -14.64
CA ILE A 236 -64.17 25.43 -14.50
C ILE A 236 -65.64 25.83 -14.57
N MET A 237 -66.17 26.37 -13.48
CA MET A 237 -67.58 26.76 -13.34
C MET A 237 -67.71 28.20 -12.87
N PRO A 238 -68.77 28.95 -13.26
CA PRO A 238 -69.07 30.23 -12.64
C PRO A 238 -69.44 30.05 -11.15
N THR A 239 -69.12 31.04 -10.33
CA THR A 239 -69.45 31.01 -8.89
C THR A 239 -70.91 31.39 -8.66
N ASN A 240 -71.73 30.46 -8.14
CA ASN A 240 -73.18 30.63 -8.02
C ASN A 240 -73.75 30.60 -6.58
N SER A 241 -72.92 30.52 -5.52
CA SER A 241 -73.40 30.43 -4.13
C SER A 241 -72.96 31.60 -3.26
N ASP A 242 -73.87 32.13 -2.45
CA ASP A 242 -73.58 33.13 -1.40
C ASP A 242 -72.97 32.50 -0.11
N ASP A 243 -72.99 31.17 0.00
CA ASP A 243 -72.42 30.34 1.08
C ASP A 243 -70.91 30.08 0.96
N ASN A 244 -70.13 31.12 0.65
CA ASN A 244 -68.68 30.98 0.56
C ASN A 244 -68.04 31.03 1.96
N LYS A 245 -67.40 29.92 2.36
CA LYS A 245 -66.35 29.90 3.40
C LYS A 245 -65.19 30.77 2.91
N TYR A 246 -65.22 32.03 3.30
CA TYR A 246 -64.34 33.10 2.82
C TYR A 246 -62.85 32.79 2.88
N ASP A 247 -62.41 32.04 3.89
CA ASP A 247 -61.00 31.72 4.14
C ASP A 247 -60.34 30.87 3.04
N LYS A 248 -61.11 30.31 2.09
CA LYS A 248 -60.58 29.47 1.00
C LYS A 248 -60.51 30.15 -0.37
N THR A 249 -60.84 31.44 -0.45
CA THR A 249 -60.83 32.20 -1.71
C THR A 249 -59.42 32.59 -2.13
N ARG A 250 -59.03 32.29 -3.37
CA ARG A 250 -57.68 32.57 -3.89
C ARG A 250 -57.70 33.70 -4.91
N TYR A 251 -56.82 34.68 -4.72
CA TYR A 251 -56.69 35.85 -5.60
C TYR A 251 -55.45 35.71 -6.49
N ILE A 252 -55.52 36.30 -7.68
CA ILE A 252 -54.40 36.35 -8.63
C ILE A 252 -54.23 37.81 -9.05
N CYS A 253 -53.02 38.35 -8.90
CA CYS A 253 -52.71 39.70 -9.33
C CYS A 253 -52.58 39.78 -10.85
N CYS A 254 -52.88 40.97 -11.40
CA CYS A 254 -52.82 41.28 -12.82
C CYS A 254 -51.47 40.90 -13.46
N LYS A 255 -50.35 41.13 -12.76
CA LYS A 255 -49.01 40.76 -13.24
C LYS A 255 -48.85 39.25 -13.43
N CYS A 256 -49.23 38.44 -12.44
CA CYS A 256 -49.17 36.98 -12.55
C CYS A 256 -50.22 36.44 -13.53
N TYR A 257 -51.34 37.13 -13.72
CA TYR A 257 -52.27 36.77 -14.78
C TYR A 257 -51.58 36.83 -16.15
N GLU A 258 -50.86 37.91 -16.45
CA GLU A 258 -50.11 38.03 -17.72
C GLU A 258 -48.94 37.05 -17.85
N GLU A 259 -48.11 36.93 -16.81
CA GLU A 259 -46.94 36.02 -16.83
C GLU A 259 -47.30 34.54 -17.09
N TYR A 260 -48.51 34.13 -16.68
CA TYR A 260 -48.92 32.73 -16.76
C TYR A 260 -49.84 32.41 -17.95
N GLY A 261 -50.02 33.36 -18.89
CA GLY A 261 -50.73 33.15 -20.16
C GLY A 261 -52.09 33.86 -20.28
N GLY A 262 -52.44 34.72 -19.32
CA GLY A 262 -53.55 35.66 -19.46
C GLY A 262 -53.15 36.92 -20.25
N HIS A 263 -54.12 37.68 -20.74
CA HIS A 263 -53.87 39.01 -21.32
C HIS A 263 -54.86 40.02 -20.75
N ILE A 264 -54.35 41.10 -20.17
CA ILE A 264 -55.21 42.18 -19.62
C ILE A 264 -55.79 42.98 -20.79
N TYR A 265 -57.06 43.36 -20.68
CA TYR A 265 -57.70 44.18 -21.70
C TYR A 265 -57.05 45.57 -21.84
N ILE A 266 -56.55 45.88 -23.03
CA ILE A 266 -56.01 47.20 -23.36
C ILE A 266 -57.14 48.05 -23.99
N LYS A 267 -57.42 49.21 -23.40
CA LYS A 267 -58.43 50.15 -23.90
C LYS A 267 -57.95 50.84 -25.19
N PRO A 268 -58.69 50.75 -26.31
CA PRO A 268 -58.31 51.47 -27.53
C PRO A 268 -58.51 52.99 -27.35
N GLY A 269 -57.65 53.79 -27.99
CA GLY A 269 -57.83 55.26 -28.06
C GLY A 269 -59.14 55.66 -28.75
N ARG A 270 -59.57 56.92 -28.59
CA ARG A 270 -60.80 57.43 -29.24
C ARG A 270 -60.74 57.18 -30.75
N GLY A 271 -61.72 56.42 -31.28
CA GLY A 271 -61.85 56.12 -32.71
C GLY A 271 -61.38 54.72 -33.15
N TYR A 272 -60.73 53.92 -32.28
CA TYR A 272 -60.22 52.58 -32.63
C TYR A 272 -61.12 51.46 -32.07
N LYS A 273 -61.29 50.38 -32.85
CA LYS A 273 -62.03 49.17 -32.45
C LYS A 273 -61.16 48.32 -31.52
N SER A 274 -61.70 47.80 -30.41
CA SER A 274 -60.93 46.91 -29.53
C SER A 274 -60.77 45.54 -30.14
N LEU A 275 -59.55 45.01 -30.16
CA LEU A 275 -59.25 43.66 -30.62
C LEU A 275 -59.41 42.66 -29.47
N HIS A 276 -60.15 41.59 -29.70
CA HIS A 276 -60.23 40.46 -28.77
C HIS A 276 -59.04 39.51 -28.98
N CYS A 277 -58.60 38.80 -27.92
CA CYS A 277 -57.54 37.78 -28.05
C CYS A 277 -57.93 36.65 -29.02
N ASP A 278 -59.23 36.38 -29.15
CA ASP A 278 -59.79 35.42 -30.11
C ASP A 278 -59.61 35.90 -31.59
N GLU A 279 -59.50 37.22 -31.84
CA GLU A 279 -59.31 37.80 -33.20
C GLU A 279 -57.84 37.91 -33.60
N THR A 280 -56.92 37.91 -32.62
CA THR A 280 -55.47 38.18 -32.81
C THR A 280 -54.61 36.91 -32.81
N LYS A 281 -55.20 35.72 -32.65
CA LYS A 281 -54.53 34.41 -32.68
C LYS A 281 -53.36 34.25 -31.69
N ILE A 282 -53.28 35.06 -30.64
CA ILE A 282 -52.13 35.10 -29.70
C ILE A 282 -51.94 33.77 -28.93
N HIS A 283 -53.00 32.97 -28.77
CA HIS A 283 -52.95 31.68 -28.07
C HIS A 283 -52.61 30.46 -28.97
N LEU A 284 -52.20 30.63 -30.24
CA LEU A 284 -52.03 29.51 -31.18
C LEU A 284 -50.93 28.49 -30.80
N GLY A 285 -49.96 28.89 -29.97
CA GLY A 285 -48.87 28.01 -29.48
C GLY A 285 -49.14 27.34 -28.13
N GLU A 286 -50.24 27.67 -27.46
CA GLU A 286 -50.52 27.21 -26.09
C GLU A 286 -50.86 25.71 -26.00
N ILE A 287 -51.36 25.11 -27.08
CA ILE A 287 -51.75 23.69 -27.11
C ILE A 287 -50.53 22.80 -26.94
N THR A 288 -49.43 23.07 -27.66
CA THR A 288 -48.19 22.29 -27.58
C THR A 288 -47.60 22.37 -26.17
N THR A 289 -47.48 23.57 -25.61
CA THR A 289 -46.95 23.75 -24.24
C THR A 289 -47.86 23.10 -23.19
N SER A 290 -49.17 23.09 -23.41
CA SER A 290 -50.12 22.40 -22.53
C SER A 290 -49.93 20.89 -22.57
N LEU A 291 -49.71 20.31 -23.77
CA LEU A 291 -49.42 18.89 -23.93
C LEU A 291 -48.08 18.50 -23.28
N GLU A 292 -47.03 19.30 -23.44
CA GLU A 292 -45.73 19.08 -22.78
C GLU A 292 -45.84 19.07 -21.25
N LEU A 293 -46.60 20.02 -20.68
CA LEU A 293 -46.85 20.07 -19.23
C LEU A 293 -47.62 18.84 -18.75
N MET A 294 -48.62 18.39 -19.51
CA MET A 294 -49.38 17.18 -19.18
C MET A 294 -48.50 15.92 -19.29
N ALA A 295 -47.63 15.82 -20.30
CA ALA A 295 -46.71 14.70 -20.46
C ALA A 295 -45.73 14.56 -19.28
N ASN A 296 -45.13 15.67 -18.84
CA ASN A 296 -44.23 15.68 -17.68
C ASN A 296 -44.96 15.28 -16.39
N TRP A 297 -46.22 15.69 -16.24
CA TRP A 297 -47.04 15.28 -15.09
C TRP A 297 -47.35 13.78 -15.09
N ILE A 298 -47.66 13.21 -16.25
CA ILE A 298 -47.88 11.76 -16.39
C ILE A 298 -46.61 10.97 -16.03
N LEU A 299 -45.43 11.44 -16.46
CA LEU A 299 -44.15 10.82 -16.09
C LEU A 299 -43.94 10.85 -14.58
N GLN A 300 -44.25 11.97 -13.91
CA GLN A 300 -44.17 12.06 -12.45
C GLN A 300 -45.11 11.05 -11.76
N ILE A 301 -46.33 10.85 -12.25
CA ILE A 301 -47.28 9.88 -11.70
C ILE A 301 -46.73 8.45 -11.77
N ALA A 302 -46.11 8.07 -12.89
CA ALA A 302 -45.52 6.75 -13.07
C ALA A 302 -44.43 6.43 -12.03
N HIS A 303 -43.79 7.44 -11.45
CA HIS A 303 -42.70 7.28 -10.49
C HIS A 303 -43.12 7.48 -9.02
N GLU A 304 -44.07 8.39 -8.74
CA GLU A 304 -44.34 8.87 -7.36
C GLU A 304 -45.69 8.44 -6.79
N ARG A 305 -46.62 7.92 -7.60
CA ARG A 305 -47.97 7.54 -7.15
C ARG A 305 -48.14 6.04 -7.03
N ASP A 306 -49.12 5.62 -6.25
CA ASP A 306 -49.48 4.22 -6.03
C ASP A 306 -50.15 3.59 -7.27
N LEU A 307 -50.11 2.26 -7.33
CA LEU A 307 -50.64 1.46 -8.45
C LEU A 307 -52.11 1.79 -8.76
N GLU A 308 -52.95 1.97 -7.73
CA GLU A 308 -54.37 2.28 -7.92
C GLU A 308 -54.58 3.62 -8.63
N PHE A 309 -53.79 4.65 -8.30
CA PHE A 309 -53.86 5.95 -8.98
C PHE A 309 -53.25 5.90 -10.38
N GLN A 310 -52.16 5.15 -10.56
CA GLN A 310 -51.55 4.93 -11.88
C GLN A 310 -52.55 4.25 -12.85
N GLU A 311 -53.24 3.20 -12.40
CA GLU A 311 -54.25 2.50 -13.19
C GLU A 311 -55.43 3.40 -13.56
N LYS A 312 -55.95 4.20 -12.60
CA LYS A 312 -57.02 5.18 -12.87
C LYS A 312 -56.62 6.22 -13.92
N VAL A 313 -55.41 6.75 -13.82
CA VAL A 313 -54.90 7.74 -14.79
C VAL A 313 -54.70 7.11 -16.16
N LEU A 314 -54.10 5.92 -16.22
CA LEU A 314 -53.89 5.20 -17.48
C LEU A 314 -55.23 4.91 -18.16
N ALA A 315 -56.19 4.33 -17.44
CA ALA A 315 -57.54 4.04 -17.95
C ALA A 315 -58.28 5.30 -18.46
N THR A 316 -58.00 6.47 -17.89
CA THR A 316 -58.60 7.75 -18.31
C THR A 316 -57.96 8.30 -19.60
N ILE A 317 -56.66 8.03 -19.83
CA ILE A 317 -55.92 8.55 -20.99
C ILE A 317 -55.96 7.58 -22.17
N THR A 318 -56.04 6.26 -21.95
CA THR A 318 -56.10 5.23 -23.02
C THR A 318 -57.15 5.53 -24.10
N PRO A 319 -58.37 6.02 -23.80
CA PRO A 319 -59.35 6.41 -24.82
C PRO A 319 -58.85 7.47 -25.82
N ALA A 320 -57.90 8.33 -25.44
CA ALA A 320 -57.31 9.32 -26.34
C ALA A 320 -56.56 8.69 -27.53
N LEU A 321 -56.10 7.43 -27.41
CA LEU A 321 -55.46 6.69 -28.50
C LEU A 321 -56.41 6.43 -29.69
N GLN A 322 -57.73 6.52 -29.49
CA GLN A 322 -58.71 6.42 -30.57
C GLN A 322 -58.56 7.53 -31.63
N GLN A 323 -57.89 8.64 -31.30
CA GLN A 323 -57.58 9.72 -32.26
C GLN A 323 -56.59 9.27 -33.36
N LEU A 324 -55.84 8.19 -33.15
CA LEU A 324 -54.94 7.61 -34.15
C LEU A 324 -55.73 7.09 -35.37
N ASP A 325 -56.97 6.63 -35.17
CA ASP A 325 -57.83 6.11 -36.24
C ASP A 325 -58.34 7.24 -37.17
N SER A 326 -58.64 8.42 -36.62
CA SER A 326 -59.04 9.60 -37.40
C SER A 326 -57.93 10.14 -38.31
N ASN A 327 -56.66 9.99 -37.94
CA ASN A 327 -55.52 10.34 -38.80
C ASN A 327 -55.30 9.32 -39.93
N LEU A 328 -55.69 8.06 -39.74
CA LEU A 328 -55.67 7.02 -40.78
C LEU A 328 -56.75 7.23 -41.84
N ILE A 329 -57.88 7.86 -41.49
CA ILE A 329 -58.98 8.17 -42.42
C ILE A 329 -58.61 9.35 -43.34
N LEU A 330 -57.91 10.37 -42.83
CA LEU A 330 -57.47 11.53 -43.63
C LEU A 330 -56.35 11.17 -44.65
N GLN A 331 -55.56 10.13 -44.38
CA GLN A 331 -54.57 9.65 -45.36
C GLN A 331 -55.18 8.77 -46.47
N LYS A 332 -56.37 8.21 -46.26
CA LYS A 332 -57.03 7.34 -47.26
C LYS A 332 -57.92 8.08 -48.28
N SER A 333 -58.22 9.37 -48.06
CA SER A 333 -59.09 10.15 -48.96
C SER A 333 -58.35 10.95 -50.05
N SER A 334 -57.05 10.70 -50.28
CA SER A 334 -56.25 11.37 -51.32
C SER A 334 -55.81 10.44 -52.44
N ASN A 335 -56.56 9.37 -52.75
CA ASN A 335 -56.37 8.58 -53.98
C ASN A 335 -57.67 7.91 -54.45
N ASN A 336 -58.17 8.41 -55.58
CA ASN A 336 -58.93 7.77 -56.66
C ASN A 336 -60.42 7.38 -56.51
N ASN A 337 -61.23 8.14 -57.27
CA ASN A 337 -62.21 7.76 -58.29
C ASN A 337 -63.37 6.77 -58.04
N THR A 338 -64.56 7.30 -58.38
CA THR A 338 -65.75 6.70 -59.01
C THR A 338 -66.60 5.68 -58.26
N ASP A 339 -67.87 6.09 -58.16
CA ASP A 339 -69.13 5.35 -58.20
C ASP A 339 -69.75 4.74 -56.94
N ASN A 340 -70.80 5.47 -56.49
CA ASN A 340 -72.13 5.01 -56.09
C ASN A 340 -72.25 3.71 -55.29
N SER A 341 -72.56 3.82 -54.01
CA SER A 341 -73.96 3.70 -53.54
C SER A 341 -74.04 3.71 -52.01
N SER A 342 -75.16 4.27 -51.56
CA SER A 342 -75.68 4.39 -50.21
C SER A 342 -75.48 3.19 -49.27
N GLN A 343 -75.03 3.44 -48.04
CA GLN A 343 -75.90 3.36 -46.86
C GLN A 343 -75.15 3.81 -45.60
N GLU A 344 -75.71 4.82 -44.95
CA GLU A 344 -75.44 5.18 -43.57
C GLU A 344 -75.63 3.96 -42.65
N LYS A 345 -74.64 3.65 -41.82
CA LYS A 345 -74.90 3.06 -40.50
C LYS A 345 -73.99 3.69 -39.46
N ASN A 346 -74.62 4.54 -38.65
CA ASN A 346 -74.17 5.02 -37.36
C ASN A 346 -73.59 3.89 -36.51
N ILE A 347 -72.35 4.06 -36.02
CA ILE A 347 -71.93 3.51 -34.74
C ILE A 347 -71.44 4.67 -33.89
N SER A 348 -72.37 5.19 -33.09
CA SER A 348 -72.14 6.03 -31.94
C SER A 348 -71.57 5.20 -30.79
N SER A 349 -70.41 5.59 -30.25
CA SER A 349 -70.09 5.43 -28.82
C SER A 349 -68.96 6.40 -28.43
N PRO A 350 -68.76 6.73 -27.15
CA PRO A 350 -69.13 8.02 -26.60
C PRO A 350 -67.88 8.79 -26.22
N THR A 351 -67.37 9.65 -27.10
CA THR A 351 -66.49 10.72 -26.62
C THR A 351 -67.37 11.74 -25.90
N PRO A 352 -67.11 12.09 -24.63
CA PRO A 352 -67.70 13.28 -24.07
C PRO A 352 -67.23 14.41 -24.98
N LYS A 353 -68.15 15.05 -25.70
CA LYS A 353 -67.87 16.29 -26.41
C LYS A 353 -67.46 17.33 -25.36
N ILE A 354 -66.20 17.32 -24.95
CA ILE A 354 -65.57 18.48 -24.35
C ILE A 354 -65.41 19.44 -25.52
N SER A 355 -66.44 20.23 -25.78
CA SER A 355 -66.48 21.16 -26.91
C SER A 355 -65.53 22.36 -26.73
N LYS A 356 -64.71 22.39 -25.65
CA LYS A 356 -63.81 23.50 -25.29
C LYS A 356 -62.55 22.98 -24.57
N ILE A 357 -61.37 23.27 -25.12
CA ILE A 357 -60.06 22.92 -24.54
C ILE A 357 -59.72 23.94 -23.43
N PRO A 358 -59.17 23.53 -22.26
CA PRO A 358 -58.67 24.47 -21.26
C PRO A 358 -57.48 25.27 -21.79
N SER A 359 -57.37 26.54 -21.39
CA SER A 359 -56.22 27.39 -21.73
C SER A 359 -54.95 26.96 -20.99
N LEU A 360 -53.78 27.39 -21.48
CA LEU A 360 -52.50 27.13 -20.81
C LEU A 360 -52.47 27.71 -19.38
N PHE A 361 -53.04 28.90 -19.19
CA PHE A 361 -53.18 29.51 -17.86
C PHE A 361 -54.06 28.67 -16.95
N ALA A 362 -55.18 28.11 -17.44
CA ALA A 362 -56.05 27.25 -16.63
C ALA A 362 -55.30 25.99 -16.16
N ILE A 363 -54.50 25.38 -17.03
CA ILE A 363 -53.66 24.21 -16.68
C ILE A 363 -52.59 24.58 -15.65
N LYS A 364 -51.84 25.67 -15.88
CA LYS A 364 -50.83 26.18 -14.93
C LYS A 364 -51.45 26.54 -13.57
N LEU A 365 -52.66 27.12 -13.59
CA LEU A 365 -53.42 27.42 -12.39
C LEU A 365 -53.78 26.14 -11.63
N ILE A 366 -54.30 25.11 -12.30
CA ILE A 366 -54.60 23.81 -11.69
C ILE A 366 -53.34 23.22 -11.05
N PHE A 367 -52.21 23.19 -11.76
CA PHE A 367 -50.96 22.64 -11.22
C PHE A 367 -50.51 23.41 -9.98
N LYS A 368 -50.60 24.74 -10.00
CA LYS A 368 -50.31 25.57 -8.83
C LYS A 368 -51.31 25.37 -7.69
N LEU A 369 -52.60 25.10 -7.96
CA LEU A 369 -53.60 24.84 -6.93
C LEU A 369 -53.34 23.53 -6.18
N TYR A 370 -52.91 22.50 -6.89
CA TYR A 370 -52.60 21.17 -6.35
C TYR A 370 -51.13 20.96 -5.98
N ASN A 371 -50.32 22.04 -5.96
CA ASN A 371 -48.89 22.02 -5.66
C ASN A 371 -48.07 21.01 -6.51
N ILE A 372 -48.48 20.79 -7.76
CA ILE A 372 -47.74 19.95 -8.70
C ILE A 372 -46.48 20.72 -9.11
N LYS A 373 -45.30 20.24 -8.69
CA LYS A 373 -43.99 20.77 -9.07
C LYS A 373 -43.40 19.86 -10.14
N LEU A 374 -43.47 20.28 -11.40
CA LEU A 374 -42.78 19.62 -12.49
C LEU A 374 -41.30 20.02 -12.48
N ASN A 375 -40.42 19.11 -12.07
CA ASN A 375 -38.98 19.32 -12.27
C ASN A 375 -38.68 19.15 -13.76
N LYS A 376 -38.09 20.17 -14.38
CA LYS A 376 -37.89 20.19 -15.84
C LYS A 376 -36.81 19.23 -16.34
N ASP A 377 -35.99 18.64 -15.48
CA ASP A 377 -34.89 17.77 -15.90
C ASP A 377 -34.80 16.53 -14.98
N PHE A 378 -35.38 15.42 -15.39
CA PHE A 378 -35.10 14.11 -14.79
C PHE A 378 -34.48 13.18 -15.85
N ILE A 379 -33.15 13.24 -15.98
CA ILE A 379 -32.41 11.99 -16.18
C ILE A 379 -32.09 11.51 -14.77
N GLN A 380 -32.97 10.68 -14.21
CA GLN A 380 -32.66 10.04 -12.93
C GLN A 380 -31.55 9.01 -13.19
N LEU A 381 -30.36 9.27 -12.65
CA LEU A 381 -29.26 8.32 -12.64
C LEU A 381 -29.73 7.08 -11.88
N ASN A 382 -29.92 5.97 -12.58
CA ASN A 382 -30.15 4.66 -12.01
C ASN A 382 -29.05 3.71 -12.50
N SER A 383 -28.86 2.57 -11.82
CA SER A 383 -27.76 1.63 -12.11
C SER A 383 -27.73 1.20 -13.58
N LYS A 384 -28.89 0.97 -14.20
CA LYS A 384 -29.03 0.56 -15.60
C LYS A 384 -28.63 1.66 -16.58
N ASN A 385 -29.05 2.91 -16.32
CA ASN A 385 -28.71 4.06 -17.15
C ASN A 385 -27.21 4.42 -17.05
N CYS A 386 -26.62 4.34 -15.85
CA CYS A 386 -25.18 4.54 -15.65
C CYS A 386 -24.34 3.49 -16.39
N TYR A 387 -24.75 2.22 -16.34
CA TYR A 387 -24.10 1.15 -17.09
C TYR A 387 -24.17 1.40 -18.60
N LEU A 388 -25.35 1.74 -19.12
CA LEU A 388 -25.54 2.02 -20.55
C LEU A 388 -24.72 3.23 -21.00
N PHE A 389 -24.68 4.29 -20.19
CA PHE A 389 -23.84 5.46 -20.45
C PHE A 389 -22.35 5.08 -20.53
N GLY A 390 -21.86 4.31 -19.56
CA GLY A 390 -20.48 3.80 -19.55
C GLY A 390 -20.16 2.95 -20.78
N ASN A 391 -21.06 2.04 -21.18
CA ASN A 391 -20.89 1.24 -22.38
C ASN A 391 -20.85 2.09 -23.67
N ASN A 392 -21.77 3.03 -23.80
CA ASN A 392 -21.82 3.92 -24.97
C ASN A 392 -20.56 4.79 -25.07
N LEU A 393 -20.05 5.28 -23.94
CA LEU A 393 -18.80 6.04 -23.90
C LEU A 393 -17.60 5.16 -24.31
N ALA A 394 -17.53 3.92 -23.82
CA ALA A 394 -16.47 2.99 -24.21
C ALA A 394 -16.51 2.65 -25.71
N GLU A 395 -17.70 2.35 -26.25
CA GLU A 395 -17.88 2.14 -27.69
C GLU A 395 -17.48 3.37 -28.52
N PHE A 396 -17.87 4.56 -28.07
CA PHE A 396 -17.49 5.81 -28.71
C PHE A 396 -15.96 5.97 -28.77
N LEU A 397 -15.26 5.70 -27.68
CA LEU A 397 -13.79 5.76 -27.64
C LEU A 397 -13.15 4.74 -28.59
N LEU A 398 -13.68 3.52 -28.64
CA LEU A 398 -13.19 2.47 -29.55
C LEU A 398 -13.43 2.81 -31.02
N LYS A 399 -14.63 3.33 -31.35
CA LYS A 399 -15.00 3.77 -32.70
C LYS A 399 -14.17 4.96 -33.18
N ASN A 400 -13.78 5.85 -32.26
CA ASN A 400 -12.94 7.02 -32.53
C ASN A 400 -11.43 6.78 -32.33
N ARG A 401 -10.96 5.53 -32.39
CA ARG A 401 -9.53 5.20 -32.29
C ARG A 401 -8.65 5.94 -33.30
N GLN A 402 -9.18 6.30 -34.46
CA GLN A 402 -8.48 7.09 -35.47
C GLN A 402 -8.08 8.48 -34.96
N LEU A 403 -8.91 9.09 -34.11
CA LEU A 403 -8.65 10.40 -33.52
C LEU A 403 -7.45 10.34 -32.54
N LEU A 404 -7.34 9.24 -31.78
CA LEU A 404 -6.18 8.95 -30.94
C LEU A 404 -4.92 8.66 -31.77
N HIS A 405 -5.07 8.01 -32.93
CA HIS A 405 -3.94 7.78 -33.85
C HIS A 405 -3.40 9.09 -34.43
N ASN A 406 -4.29 9.99 -34.84
CA ASN A 406 -3.92 11.30 -35.38
C ASN A 406 -3.19 12.16 -34.33
N ASN A 407 -3.61 12.08 -33.07
CA ASN A 407 -3.01 12.82 -31.96
C ASN A 407 -1.88 12.07 -31.25
N LYS A 408 -1.42 10.93 -31.78
CA LYS A 408 -0.47 10.03 -31.09
C LYS A 408 0.79 10.75 -30.61
N MET A 409 1.41 11.57 -31.46
CA MET A 409 2.62 12.32 -31.10
C MET A 409 2.41 13.23 -29.88
N LEU A 410 1.26 13.91 -29.81
CA LEU A 410 0.89 14.81 -28.71
C LEU A 410 0.54 14.05 -27.44
N LEU A 411 -0.02 12.84 -27.56
CA LEU A 411 -0.34 11.97 -26.43
C LEU A 411 0.90 11.27 -25.86
N GLU A 412 1.93 11.04 -26.65
CA GLU A 412 3.18 10.40 -26.21
C GLU A 412 4.23 11.41 -25.73
N ASN A 413 4.37 12.56 -26.40
CA ASN A 413 5.39 13.58 -26.12
C ASN A 413 4.86 15.03 -26.22
N PRO A 414 3.96 15.47 -25.33
CA PRO A 414 3.47 16.84 -25.29
C PRO A 414 4.54 17.82 -24.78
N GLN A 415 4.52 19.08 -25.25
CA GLN A 415 5.34 20.19 -24.73
C GLN A 415 4.72 20.84 -23.48
N SER A 416 3.41 20.69 -23.28
CA SER A 416 2.72 21.25 -22.11
C SER A 416 1.51 20.41 -21.66
N LEU A 417 1.05 20.63 -20.43
CA LEU A 417 -0.18 19.99 -19.93
C LEU A 417 -1.41 20.36 -20.77
N ASN A 418 -1.49 21.61 -21.25
CA ASN A 418 -2.59 22.07 -22.10
C ASN A 418 -2.60 21.33 -23.44
N GLU A 419 -1.42 21.16 -24.05
CA GLU A 419 -1.28 20.43 -25.31
C GLU A 419 -1.66 18.96 -25.16
N TYR A 420 -1.23 18.33 -24.06
CA TYR A 420 -1.63 16.97 -23.73
C TYR A 420 -3.14 16.84 -23.53
N GLN A 421 -3.75 17.76 -22.78
CA GLN A 421 -5.19 17.80 -22.56
C GLN A 421 -5.95 17.95 -23.87
N ASN A 422 -5.53 18.87 -24.74
CA ASN A 422 -6.20 19.12 -26.03
C ASN A 422 -6.14 17.91 -26.96
N ALA A 423 -5.17 17.01 -26.76
CA ALA A 423 -5.04 15.78 -27.52
C ALA A 423 -5.99 14.65 -27.04
N ILE A 424 -6.55 14.76 -25.84
CA ILE A 424 -7.50 13.80 -25.25
C ILE A 424 -8.89 13.97 -25.89
N PRO A 425 -9.65 12.89 -26.15
CA PRO A 425 -11.03 12.99 -26.61
C PRO A 425 -11.89 13.89 -25.71
N ILE A 426 -12.53 14.89 -26.32
CA ILE A 426 -13.19 15.97 -25.58
C ILE A 426 -14.39 15.47 -24.75
N GLU A 427 -15.07 14.42 -25.22
CA GLU A 427 -16.18 13.78 -24.54
C GLU A 427 -15.73 13.16 -23.21
N LEU A 428 -14.57 12.50 -23.21
CA LEU A 428 -13.99 11.90 -22.01
C LEU A 428 -13.50 12.96 -21.03
N TYR A 429 -12.81 13.99 -21.54
CA TYR A 429 -12.31 15.08 -20.71
C TYR A 429 -13.46 15.87 -20.07
N ASN A 430 -14.47 16.25 -20.85
CA ASN A 430 -15.62 17.03 -20.36
C ASN A 430 -16.41 16.27 -19.31
N LEU A 431 -16.59 14.95 -19.49
CA LEU A 431 -17.23 14.10 -18.48
C LEU A 431 -16.55 14.23 -17.11
N PHE A 432 -15.23 14.04 -17.06
CA PHE A 432 -14.50 14.13 -15.80
C PHE A 432 -14.38 15.58 -15.30
N SER A 433 -14.23 16.56 -16.20
CA SER A 433 -14.15 17.97 -15.84
C SER A 433 -15.41 18.44 -15.12
N GLU A 434 -16.58 18.13 -15.65
CA GLU A 434 -17.85 18.55 -15.05
C GLU A 434 -18.08 17.88 -13.67
N ILE A 435 -17.79 16.57 -13.57
CA ILE A 435 -17.89 15.83 -12.30
C ILE A 435 -16.96 16.46 -11.24
N VAL A 436 -15.70 16.69 -11.59
CA VAL A 436 -14.69 17.23 -10.66
C VAL A 436 -15.03 18.66 -10.26
N GLU A 437 -15.41 19.51 -11.22
CA GLU A 437 -15.76 20.91 -10.96
C GLU A 437 -16.94 21.01 -10.01
N LYS A 438 -18.00 20.22 -10.23
CA LYS A 438 -19.20 20.24 -9.36
C LYS A 438 -18.89 19.79 -7.94
N LEU A 439 -18.09 18.75 -7.76
CA LEU A 439 -17.66 18.25 -6.44
C LEU A 439 -16.80 19.27 -5.69
N LEU A 440 -15.82 19.89 -6.38
CA LEU A 440 -14.96 20.91 -5.79
C LEU A 440 -15.73 22.19 -5.46
N PHE A 441 -16.69 22.58 -6.30
CA PHE A 441 -17.57 23.72 -6.07
C PHE A 441 -18.41 23.55 -4.80
N ASN A 442 -19.05 22.40 -4.62
CA ASN A 442 -19.83 22.09 -3.42
C ASN A 442 -18.95 22.13 -2.16
N ARG A 443 -17.76 21.53 -2.21
CA ARG A 443 -16.79 21.58 -1.10
C ARG A 443 -16.35 23.01 -0.78
N CYS A 444 -16.10 23.84 -1.80
CA CYS A 444 -15.76 25.25 -1.61
C CYS A 444 -16.93 26.02 -0.97
N GLN A 445 -18.17 25.80 -1.41
CA GLN A 445 -19.34 26.44 -0.79
C GLN A 445 -19.46 26.12 0.70
N MET A 446 -19.36 24.84 1.07
CA MET A 446 -19.44 24.42 2.47
C MET A 446 -18.32 25.04 3.31
N ALA A 447 -17.09 25.03 2.81
CA ALA A 447 -15.96 25.66 3.49
C ALA A 447 -16.16 27.18 3.67
N ASN A 448 -16.73 27.86 2.67
CA ASN A 448 -17.01 29.29 2.71
C ASN A 448 -18.11 29.60 3.73
N VAL A 449 -19.14 28.76 3.85
CA VAL A 449 -20.19 28.89 4.88
C VAL A 449 -19.59 28.77 6.29
N VAL A 450 -18.75 27.75 6.52
CA VAL A 450 -18.08 27.53 7.83
C VAL A 450 -17.06 28.64 8.15
N ALA A 451 -16.35 29.17 7.17
CA ALA A 451 -15.40 30.25 7.39
C ALA A 451 -16.10 31.59 7.67
N LYS A 452 -17.23 31.84 6.99
CA LYS A 452 -18.08 33.02 7.23
C LYS A 452 -18.70 33.03 8.62
N SER A 453 -19.00 31.87 9.21
CA SER A 453 -19.49 31.80 10.59
C SER A 453 -18.40 32.03 11.66
N ARG A 454 -17.12 31.88 11.29
CA ARG A 454 -15.98 31.98 12.23
C ARG A 454 -15.23 33.33 12.19
N LYS A 455 -15.37 34.15 11.14
CA LYS A 455 -14.63 35.43 11.00
C LYS A 455 -15.51 36.61 10.56
N LYS A 456 -15.23 37.81 11.08
CA LYS A 456 -15.93 39.08 10.74
C LYS A 456 -15.60 39.62 9.34
N GLU A 457 -14.39 39.38 8.84
CA GLU A 457 -13.99 39.67 7.46
C GLU A 457 -13.58 38.37 6.77
N TYR A 458 -14.17 38.09 5.60
CA TYR A 458 -13.98 36.84 4.89
C TYR A 458 -14.02 37.04 3.37
N ILE A 459 -12.99 36.57 2.68
CA ILE A 459 -12.91 36.51 1.21
C ILE A 459 -13.32 35.10 0.77
N PRO A 460 -14.39 34.93 -0.04
CA PRO A 460 -14.82 33.64 -0.56
C PRO A 460 -13.71 32.92 -1.32
N LYS A 461 -13.50 31.62 -1.04
CA LYS A 461 -12.62 30.79 -1.87
C LYS A 461 -13.36 30.37 -3.13
N GLU A 462 -12.73 30.58 -4.28
CA GLU A 462 -13.20 30.10 -5.59
C GLU A 462 -12.60 28.73 -5.94
N VAL A 463 -13.24 28.04 -6.89
CA VAL A 463 -12.76 26.75 -7.39
C VAL A 463 -11.48 26.96 -8.18
N ASN A 464 -10.44 26.18 -7.86
CA ASN A 464 -9.18 26.23 -8.59
C ASN A 464 -9.30 25.49 -9.92
N GLN A 465 -9.45 26.25 -11.01
CA GLN A 465 -9.60 25.69 -12.36
C GLN A 465 -8.39 24.85 -12.82
N LYS A 466 -7.17 25.20 -12.40
CA LYS A 466 -5.98 24.35 -12.68
C LYS A 466 -6.05 23.02 -11.95
N LYS A 467 -6.75 22.94 -10.81
CA LYS A 467 -6.95 21.68 -10.08
C LYS A 467 -7.97 20.79 -10.80
N VAL A 468 -9.07 21.36 -11.28
CA VAL A 468 -10.06 20.66 -12.13
C VAL A 468 -9.35 20.08 -13.36
N GLN A 469 -8.54 20.90 -14.03
CA GLN A 469 -7.75 20.50 -15.20
C GLN A 469 -6.87 19.27 -14.89
N LYS A 470 -6.01 19.35 -13.89
CA LYS A 470 -5.06 18.28 -13.55
C LYS A 470 -5.75 16.96 -13.20
N ILE A 471 -6.82 16.99 -12.41
CA ILE A 471 -7.56 15.79 -11.98
C ILE A 471 -8.22 15.14 -13.20
N SER A 472 -8.92 15.93 -14.02
CA SER A 472 -9.65 15.44 -15.19
C SER A 472 -8.73 14.86 -16.25
N THR A 473 -7.57 15.49 -16.47
CA THR A 473 -6.51 14.95 -17.32
C THR A 473 -5.99 13.62 -16.77
N MET A 474 -5.72 13.49 -15.46
CA MET A 474 -5.25 12.24 -14.85
C MET A 474 -6.24 11.10 -15.03
N LEU A 475 -7.52 11.32 -14.70
CA LEU A 475 -8.57 10.30 -14.85
C LEU A 475 -8.72 9.85 -16.31
N SER A 476 -8.71 10.82 -17.23
CA SER A 476 -8.78 10.54 -18.67
C SER A 476 -7.59 9.71 -19.15
N SER A 477 -6.36 10.03 -18.72
CA SER A 477 -5.16 9.28 -19.06
C SER A 477 -5.17 7.84 -18.55
N ILE A 478 -5.72 7.60 -17.35
CA ILE A 478 -5.85 6.25 -16.79
C ILE A 478 -6.78 5.40 -17.66
N ILE A 479 -7.98 5.90 -17.98
CA ILE A 479 -8.95 5.20 -18.83
C ILE A 479 -8.37 4.92 -20.22
N LEU A 480 -7.69 5.90 -20.83
CA LEU A 480 -7.05 5.70 -22.13
C LEU A 480 -5.93 4.65 -22.08
N THR A 481 -5.13 4.64 -21.01
CA THR A 481 -4.07 3.64 -20.83
C THR A 481 -4.64 2.23 -20.69
N MET A 482 -5.81 2.08 -20.05
CA MET A 482 -6.51 0.79 -19.95
C MET A 482 -7.03 0.30 -21.31
N GLY A 483 -7.63 1.19 -22.11
CA GLY A 483 -8.25 0.83 -23.39
C GLY A 483 -7.28 0.68 -24.57
N PHE A 484 -6.10 1.31 -24.51
CA PHE A 484 -5.18 1.40 -25.65
C PHE A 484 -3.74 1.06 -25.28
N THR A 485 -3.43 -0.24 -25.24
CA THR A 485 -2.10 -0.76 -24.84
C THR A 485 -0.95 -0.41 -25.78
N ASN A 486 -1.23 -0.07 -27.04
CA ASN A 486 -0.22 0.22 -28.07
C ASN A 486 0.23 1.70 -28.11
N THR A 487 -0.32 2.56 -27.25
CA THR A 487 0.03 3.98 -27.18
C THR A 487 0.65 4.28 -25.82
N SER A 488 1.81 4.93 -25.84
CA SER A 488 2.56 5.22 -24.62
C SER A 488 2.18 6.59 -24.04
N PHE A 489 1.00 6.67 -23.41
CA PHE A 489 0.48 7.94 -22.87
C PHE A 489 1.47 8.59 -21.90
N TRP A 490 1.81 9.85 -22.18
CA TRP A 490 2.86 10.60 -21.49
C TRP A 490 2.70 10.60 -19.97
N LEU A 491 1.50 10.86 -19.46
CA LEU A 491 1.27 11.02 -18.01
C LEU A 491 1.46 9.71 -17.24
N THR A 492 0.81 8.62 -17.67
CA THR A 492 0.91 7.30 -17.02
C THR A 492 2.29 6.68 -17.17
N ARG A 493 2.93 6.87 -18.34
CA ARG A 493 4.35 6.50 -18.56
C ARG A 493 5.30 7.29 -17.66
N SER A 494 5.06 8.59 -17.48
CA SER A 494 5.88 9.44 -16.60
C SER A 494 5.73 9.03 -15.14
N LEU A 495 4.52 8.68 -14.67
CA LEU A 495 4.31 8.12 -13.34
C LEU A 495 5.07 6.82 -13.15
N ALA A 496 5.00 5.89 -14.11
CA ALA A 496 5.76 4.64 -14.05
C ALA A 496 7.28 4.88 -13.97
N SER A 497 7.79 5.89 -14.69
CA SER A 497 9.20 6.31 -14.62
C SER A 497 9.55 6.93 -13.26
N LEU A 498 8.67 7.75 -12.69
CA LEU A 498 8.83 8.34 -11.35
C LEU A 498 8.89 7.25 -10.27
N CYS A 499 8.06 6.21 -10.38
CA CYS A 499 8.08 5.06 -9.45
C CYS A 499 9.44 4.33 -9.44
N ARG A 500 10.20 4.35 -10.54
CA ARG A 500 11.55 3.77 -10.60
C ARG A 500 12.67 4.70 -10.10
N LYS A 501 12.36 5.94 -9.73
CA LYS A 501 13.35 6.97 -9.36
C LYS A 501 13.19 7.36 -7.89
N PRO A 502 13.92 6.72 -6.96
CA PRO A 502 13.77 6.96 -5.51
C PRO A 502 13.91 8.43 -5.10
N ARG A 503 14.78 9.19 -5.77
CA ARG A 503 14.99 10.63 -5.48
C ARG A 503 13.81 11.53 -5.86
N LEU A 504 12.92 11.06 -6.73
CA LEU A 504 11.74 11.79 -7.19
C LEU A 504 10.45 11.33 -6.51
N LEU A 505 10.53 10.50 -5.45
CA LEU A 505 9.35 10.08 -4.71
C LEU A 505 8.58 11.26 -4.11
N SER A 506 9.29 12.30 -3.65
CA SER A 506 8.66 13.53 -3.15
C SER A 506 7.89 14.25 -4.26
N SER A 507 8.43 14.29 -5.47
CA SER A 507 7.75 14.84 -6.65
C SER A 507 6.56 13.99 -7.05
N LEU A 508 6.68 12.66 -7.03
CA LEU A 508 5.56 11.75 -7.27
C LEU A 508 4.43 11.98 -6.27
N HIS A 509 4.76 12.06 -4.98
CA HIS A 509 3.80 12.38 -3.93
C HIS A 509 3.11 13.74 -4.21
N GLN A 510 3.86 14.78 -4.54
CA GLN A 510 3.27 16.09 -4.89
C GLN A 510 2.35 16.03 -6.12
N VAL A 511 2.70 15.23 -7.14
CA VAL A 511 1.83 14.99 -8.29
C VAL A 511 0.52 14.35 -7.85
N LEU A 512 0.59 13.24 -7.09
CA LEU A 512 -0.58 12.52 -6.58
C LEU A 512 -1.44 13.38 -5.65
N GLU A 513 -0.82 14.20 -4.80
CA GLU A 513 -1.51 15.16 -3.93
C GLU A 513 -2.23 16.24 -4.75
N SER A 514 -1.58 16.74 -5.81
CA SER A 514 -2.16 17.76 -6.69
C SER A 514 -3.41 17.28 -7.43
N VAL A 515 -3.48 15.98 -7.73
CA VAL A 515 -4.65 15.33 -8.35
C VAL A 515 -5.58 14.67 -7.32
N SER A 516 -5.37 14.88 -6.02
CA SER A 516 -6.20 14.34 -4.94
C SER A 516 -6.33 12.81 -4.92
N VAL A 517 -5.31 12.10 -5.42
CA VAL A 517 -5.18 10.64 -5.30
C VAL A 517 -4.76 10.24 -3.88
N ILE A 518 -4.01 11.11 -3.20
CA ILE A 518 -3.62 10.95 -1.79
C ILE A 518 -4.21 12.09 -0.96
N SER A 519 -4.58 11.78 0.28
CA SER A 519 -5.35 12.65 1.17
C SER A 519 -4.52 13.70 1.91
N HIS A 520 -3.25 13.38 2.23
CA HIS A 520 -2.41 14.18 3.12
C HIS A 520 -1.11 14.59 2.45
N SER A 521 -0.59 15.75 2.85
CA SER A 521 0.78 16.15 2.53
C SER A 521 1.77 15.28 3.32
N ILE A 522 3.01 15.14 2.81
CA ILE A 522 4.09 14.41 3.51
C ILE A 522 4.25 14.90 4.96
N SER A 523 4.10 16.20 5.19
CA SER A 523 4.27 16.78 6.54
C SER A 523 3.14 16.40 7.48
N HIS A 524 1.91 16.30 6.98
CA HIS A 524 0.78 15.87 7.79
C HIS A 524 0.85 14.37 8.07
N GLU A 525 1.21 13.56 7.07
CA GLU A 525 1.38 12.11 7.26
C GLU A 525 2.45 11.81 8.31
N ARG A 526 3.58 12.53 8.30
CA ARG A 526 4.60 12.42 9.36
C ARG A 526 4.07 12.73 10.76
N LYS A 527 3.11 13.65 10.90
CA LYS A 527 2.50 13.96 12.21
C LYS A 527 1.60 12.81 12.65
N LEU A 528 0.78 12.28 11.75
CA LEU A 528 -0.07 11.12 12.02
C LEU A 528 0.77 9.89 12.37
N GLU A 529 1.83 9.63 11.61
CA GLU A 529 2.81 8.57 11.86
C GLU A 529 3.43 8.71 13.26
N ASN A 530 3.86 9.90 13.66
CA ASN A 530 4.36 10.13 15.03
C ASN A 530 3.32 9.81 16.12
N ILE A 531 2.05 10.18 15.90
CA ILE A 531 0.97 9.86 16.84
C ILE A 531 0.77 8.34 16.92
N ARG A 532 0.72 7.65 15.77
CA ARG A 532 0.59 6.19 15.68
C ARG A 532 1.78 5.46 16.32
N MET A 533 2.99 5.97 16.14
CA MET A 533 4.18 5.42 16.80
C MET A 533 4.10 5.54 18.33
N LEU A 534 3.58 6.64 18.86
CA LEU A 534 3.43 6.85 20.29
C LEU A 534 2.32 5.97 20.90
N THR A 535 1.24 5.72 20.17
CA THR A 535 0.12 4.90 20.64
C THR A 535 0.30 3.39 20.41
N SER A 536 1.25 2.98 19.56
CA SER A 536 1.54 1.56 19.31
C SER A 536 1.87 0.82 20.61
N ASN A 537 1.25 -0.35 20.79
CA ASN A 537 1.54 -1.27 21.88
C ASN A 537 1.91 -2.67 21.33
N PRO A 538 3.20 -3.03 21.26
CA PRO A 538 3.62 -4.37 20.85
C PRO A 538 3.07 -5.50 21.73
N GLN A 539 2.89 -5.25 23.04
CA GLN A 539 2.49 -6.28 23.99
C GLN A 539 1.06 -6.81 23.73
N SER A 540 0.22 -6.03 23.03
CA SER A 540 -1.14 -6.49 22.67
C SER A 540 -1.14 -7.66 21.68
N ARG A 541 -0.01 -7.95 21.02
CA ARG A 541 0.16 -9.08 20.10
C ARG A 541 0.67 -10.35 20.80
N ILE A 542 1.01 -10.28 22.09
CA ILE A 542 1.50 -11.40 22.88
C ILE A 542 0.30 -12.29 23.26
N ILE A 543 0.38 -13.57 22.87
CA ILE A 543 -0.59 -14.59 23.24
C ILE A 543 -0.22 -15.14 24.62
N THR A 544 -1.21 -15.31 25.50
CA THR A 544 -1.04 -15.91 26.84
C THR A 544 -1.73 -17.26 26.92
N GLY A 545 -1.13 -18.22 27.62
CA GLY A 545 -1.70 -19.55 27.82
C GLY A 545 -0.70 -20.55 28.41
N SER A 546 -1.19 -21.57 29.12
CA SER A 546 -0.35 -22.58 29.80
C SER A 546 0.46 -23.47 28.86
N LYS A 547 0.10 -23.49 27.57
CA LYS A 547 0.77 -24.25 26.49
C LYS A 547 1.69 -23.38 25.62
N ILE A 548 1.82 -22.10 25.90
CA ILE A 548 2.59 -21.17 25.06
C ILE A 548 4.04 -21.15 25.50
N TRP A 549 4.94 -21.69 24.67
CA TRP A 549 6.37 -21.52 24.88
C TRP A 549 6.90 -20.25 24.20
N ASN A 550 7.50 -19.38 25.02
CA ASN A 550 8.10 -18.12 24.60
C ASN A 550 9.61 -18.28 24.39
N VAL A 551 10.07 -18.05 23.16
CA VAL A 551 11.49 -17.94 22.82
C VAL A 551 11.80 -16.48 22.51
N CYS A 552 12.51 -15.84 23.43
CA CYS A 552 12.99 -14.47 23.26
C CYS A 552 14.20 -14.49 22.34
N VAL A 553 14.30 -13.59 21.37
CA VAL A 553 15.45 -13.54 20.45
C VAL A 553 15.97 -12.11 20.34
N ILE A 554 17.28 -11.96 20.51
CA ILE A 554 17.95 -10.66 20.53
C ILE A 554 19.02 -10.60 19.46
N ASP A 555 19.10 -9.46 18.78
CA ASP A 555 20.22 -9.14 17.88
C ASP A 555 20.57 -7.66 17.88
N ASN A 556 21.70 -7.31 17.28
CA ASN A 556 22.08 -5.94 16.99
C ASN A 556 21.39 -5.47 15.71
N ILE A 557 20.73 -4.32 15.79
CA ILE A 557 20.29 -3.61 14.59
C ILE A 557 21.05 -2.30 14.45
N ASP A 558 21.73 -2.15 13.32
CA ASP A 558 22.50 -0.97 12.98
C ASP A 558 21.92 -0.25 11.75
N PHE A 559 21.80 1.06 11.87
CA PHE A 559 21.50 1.95 10.76
C PHE A 559 22.67 2.90 10.57
N LYS A 560 23.31 2.79 9.41
CA LYS A 560 24.23 3.81 8.95
C LYS A 560 23.39 4.91 8.34
N GLN A 561 23.54 6.15 8.81
CA GLN A 561 22.99 7.28 8.07
C GLN A 561 23.56 7.24 6.65
N ASN A 562 22.68 7.18 5.65
CA ASN A 562 23.04 7.57 4.30
C ASN A 562 23.37 9.07 4.38
N SER A 563 24.64 9.41 4.24
CA SER A 563 25.10 10.80 4.15
C SER A 563 24.30 11.51 3.06
N PHE A 564 23.61 12.60 3.42
CA PHE A 564 22.87 13.40 2.44
C PHE A 564 23.83 14.14 1.51
N ALA A 565 23.35 14.35 0.29
CA ALA A 565 24.00 15.04 -0.83
C ALA A 565 24.41 16.51 -0.59
N TRP A 566 24.30 17.05 0.64
CA TRP A 566 24.46 18.47 0.95
C TRP A 566 25.14 18.79 2.29
N SER A 567 25.65 17.81 3.04
CA SER A 567 26.56 18.12 4.17
C SER A 567 27.99 18.23 3.66
N ASN A 568 28.68 19.33 4.02
CA ASN A 568 30.08 19.57 3.71
C ASN A 568 30.92 18.29 3.86
N ILE A 569 31.61 17.92 2.77
CA ILE A 569 32.40 16.69 2.59
C ILE A 569 33.55 16.57 3.62
N TYR A 570 33.80 17.64 4.38
CA TYR A 570 34.95 17.74 5.29
C TYR A 570 34.63 17.57 6.77
N ASP A 571 33.36 17.54 7.20
CA ASP A 571 33.03 17.45 8.64
C ASP A 571 31.73 16.68 8.91
N VAL A 572 31.72 15.35 8.78
CA VAL A 572 30.78 14.52 9.55
C VAL A 572 31.37 13.13 9.80
N THR A 573 31.69 12.81 11.05
CA THR A 573 31.79 11.40 11.50
C THR A 573 30.48 10.70 11.19
N ARG A 574 30.50 9.64 10.38
CA ARG A 574 29.31 8.81 10.08
C ARG A 574 28.60 8.44 11.39
N LEU A 575 27.47 9.06 11.68
CA LEU A 575 26.64 8.70 12.83
C LEU A 575 25.95 7.38 12.49
N SER A 576 26.39 6.30 13.13
CA SER A 576 25.68 5.04 13.15
C SER A 576 24.79 5.00 14.39
N THR A 577 23.51 4.68 14.19
CA THR A 577 22.57 4.42 15.28
C THR A 577 22.53 2.92 15.53
N HIS A 578 22.48 2.55 16.80
CA HIS A 578 22.59 1.16 17.24
C HIS A 578 21.52 0.89 18.30
N ALA A 579 20.75 -0.17 18.08
CA ALA A 579 19.78 -0.63 19.06
C ALA A 579 19.84 -2.15 19.19
N THR A 580 19.36 -2.65 20.32
CA THR A 580 19.19 -4.08 20.56
C THR A 580 17.79 -4.46 20.08
N LEU A 581 17.69 -5.13 18.94
CA LEU A 581 16.42 -5.66 18.46
C LEU A 581 15.94 -6.77 19.38
N ARG A 582 14.68 -6.71 19.79
CA ARG A 582 14.02 -7.69 20.65
C ARG A 582 12.83 -8.28 19.91
N LEU A 583 12.90 -9.58 19.66
CA LEU A 583 11.83 -10.37 19.04
C LEU A 583 11.33 -11.43 20.02
N LEU A 584 10.11 -11.89 19.82
CA LEU A 584 9.51 -13.00 20.53
C LEU A 584 8.88 -13.96 19.52
N PHE A 585 9.29 -15.24 19.58
CA PHE A 585 8.60 -16.34 18.92
C PHE A 585 7.76 -17.09 19.95
N GLN A 586 6.46 -17.24 19.69
CA GLN A 586 5.55 -17.99 20.56
C GLN A 586 5.06 -19.25 19.86
N PHE A 587 5.26 -20.41 20.52
CA PHE A 587 4.85 -21.72 20.03
C PHE A 587 3.70 -22.27 20.87
N VAL A 588 2.65 -22.75 20.21
CA VAL A 588 1.54 -23.45 20.88
C VAL A 588 1.90 -24.93 20.99
N LEU A 589 2.28 -25.39 22.18
CA LEU A 589 2.67 -26.78 22.42
C LEU A 589 1.44 -27.70 22.57
N PRO A 590 1.58 -29.01 22.27
CA PRO A 590 0.50 -29.98 22.51
C PRO A 590 0.25 -30.23 24.00
N ILE A 591 1.27 -30.02 24.84
CA ILE A 591 1.27 -30.25 26.29
C ILE A 591 1.36 -28.94 27.08
N GLU A 592 0.99 -28.98 28.36
CA GLU A 592 1.18 -27.84 29.27
C GLU A 592 2.64 -27.70 29.71
N LEU A 593 3.11 -26.45 29.88
CA LEU A 593 4.48 -26.19 30.33
C LEU A 593 4.76 -26.66 31.78
N SER A 594 3.72 -26.77 32.60
CA SER A 594 3.77 -27.25 33.98
C SER A 594 4.02 -28.76 34.07
N SER A 595 3.68 -29.53 33.02
CA SER A 595 3.87 -30.99 33.01
C SER A 595 5.30 -31.41 32.67
N ILE A 596 6.13 -30.48 32.16
CA ILE A 596 7.54 -30.74 31.84
C ILE A 596 8.37 -30.60 33.13
N SER A 597 9.08 -31.67 33.49
CA SER A 597 9.96 -31.69 34.65
C SER A 597 11.00 -30.56 34.61
N ASN A 598 11.09 -29.81 35.72
CA ASN A 598 12.05 -28.72 35.88
C ASN A 598 13.23 -29.08 36.79
N ASN A 599 13.48 -30.37 37.01
CA ASN A 599 14.57 -30.84 37.85
C ASN A 599 15.92 -30.51 37.22
N LEU A 600 16.71 -29.69 37.90
CA LEU A 600 18.06 -29.34 37.47
C LEU A 600 19.00 -30.54 37.63
N VAL A 601 19.89 -30.72 36.67
CA VAL A 601 20.94 -31.75 36.72
C VAL A 601 22.24 -31.11 37.19
N GLU A 602 22.86 -31.70 38.20
CA GLU A 602 24.19 -31.28 38.66
C GLU A 602 25.27 -31.75 37.67
N LEU A 603 26.09 -30.82 37.19
CA LEU A 603 27.14 -31.10 36.24
C LEU A 603 28.42 -31.56 36.96
N SER A 604 29.06 -32.60 36.45
CA SER A 604 30.32 -33.14 36.95
C SER A 604 31.35 -33.30 35.84
N GLU A 605 32.61 -33.57 36.20
CA GLU A 605 33.67 -33.87 35.21
C GLU A 605 33.32 -35.05 34.29
N ASN A 606 32.49 -35.99 34.77
CA ASN A 606 32.05 -37.17 34.02
C ASN A 606 30.87 -36.90 33.08
N THR A 607 30.32 -35.68 33.09
CA THR A 607 29.21 -35.29 32.21
C THR A 607 29.77 -34.97 30.84
N PHE A 608 30.03 -36.02 30.05
CA PHE A 608 30.67 -35.89 28.74
C PHE A 608 29.66 -35.42 27.68
N ILE A 609 29.71 -34.12 27.36
CA ILE A 609 28.70 -33.42 26.54
C ILE A 609 29.14 -33.07 25.11
N PHE A 610 30.37 -33.40 24.70
CA PHE A 610 30.92 -33.04 23.38
C PHE A 610 31.84 -34.12 22.82
N GLY A 611 31.92 -34.23 21.49
CA GLY A 611 32.65 -35.28 20.79
C GLY A 611 31.71 -36.34 20.21
N GLN A 612 32.30 -37.32 19.52
CA GLN A 612 31.56 -38.38 18.84
C GLN A 612 30.63 -39.10 19.82
N ASN A 613 29.36 -39.20 19.43
CA ASN A 613 28.29 -39.83 20.18
C ASN A 613 27.57 -40.83 19.27
N GLN A 614 26.83 -41.76 19.89
CA GLN A 614 26.18 -42.87 19.19
C GLN A 614 25.21 -42.37 18.11
N ASP A 615 24.39 -41.37 18.43
CA ASP A 615 23.40 -40.80 17.51
C ASP A 615 24.09 -40.23 16.25
N ALA A 616 25.12 -39.40 16.43
CA ALA A 616 25.88 -38.82 15.32
C ALA A 616 26.62 -39.88 14.49
N SER A 617 27.15 -40.93 15.13
CA SER A 617 27.76 -42.07 14.44
C SER A 617 26.76 -42.90 13.64
N GLU A 618 25.51 -43.02 14.10
CA GLU A 618 24.42 -43.66 13.39
C GLU A 618 24.00 -42.82 12.17
N ILE A 619 23.91 -41.49 12.33
CA ILE A 619 23.59 -40.55 11.25
C ILE A 619 24.60 -40.64 10.10
N ILE A 620 25.91 -40.70 10.40
CA ILE A 620 26.95 -40.88 9.36
C ILE A 620 26.75 -42.20 8.61
N GLN A 621 26.46 -43.28 9.33
CA GLN A 621 26.21 -44.59 8.72
C GLN A 621 24.97 -44.55 7.83
N ASN A 622 23.91 -43.89 8.28
CA ASN A 622 22.69 -43.72 7.52
C ASN A 622 22.92 -42.86 6.27
N PHE A 623 23.68 -41.77 6.34
CA PHE A 623 24.07 -41.00 5.15
C PHE A 623 24.90 -41.83 4.16
N GLY A 624 25.86 -42.62 4.66
CA GLY A 624 26.62 -43.56 3.84
C GLY A 624 25.71 -44.57 3.11
N LYS A 625 24.79 -45.21 3.85
CA LYS A 625 23.80 -46.15 3.29
C LYS A 625 22.86 -45.49 2.28
N ILE A 626 22.41 -44.26 2.53
CA ILE A 626 21.55 -43.53 1.59
C ILE A 626 22.29 -43.35 0.26
N ILE A 627 23.56 -42.94 0.29
CA ILE A 627 24.38 -42.81 -0.92
C ILE A 627 24.59 -44.18 -1.59
N GLU A 628 24.92 -45.21 -0.81
CA GLU A 628 25.11 -46.59 -1.31
C GLU A 628 23.86 -47.11 -2.03
N ASN A 629 22.66 -46.85 -1.48
CA ASN A 629 21.40 -47.31 -2.03
C ASN A 629 21.04 -46.69 -3.40
N PHE A 630 21.66 -45.57 -3.77
CA PHE A 630 21.49 -44.98 -5.10
C PHE A 630 22.31 -45.68 -6.19
N PHE A 631 23.30 -46.49 -5.81
CA PHE A 631 24.13 -47.22 -6.77
C PHE A 631 23.48 -48.53 -7.21
N LEU A 632 23.39 -48.70 -8.52
CA LEU A 632 23.10 -49.95 -9.22
C LEU A 632 24.43 -50.50 -9.73
N TRP A 633 24.87 -51.61 -9.14
CA TRP A 633 26.16 -52.22 -9.45
C TRP A 633 25.99 -53.29 -10.54
N GLU A 634 26.76 -53.15 -11.61
CA GLU A 634 26.80 -54.12 -12.71
C GLU A 634 28.24 -54.61 -12.90
N LEU A 635 28.40 -55.89 -13.24
CA LEU A 635 29.68 -56.45 -13.65
C LEU A 635 29.62 -56.65 -15.17
N ASN A 636 30.54 -56.02 -15.88
CA ASN A 636 30.65 -56.27 -17.32
C ASN A 636 31.37 -57.60 -17.58
N ASN A 637 31.40 -58.03 -18.85
CA ASN A 637 32.01 -59.31 -19.27
C ASN A 637 33.51 -59.44 -18.94
N GLU A 638 34.18 -58.36 -18.55
CA GLU A 638 35.59 -58.30 -18.18
C GLU A 638 35.80 -58.25 -16.65
N ASN A 639 34.75 -58.50 -15.83
CA ASN A 639 34.74 -58.34 -14.37
C ASN A 639 35.05 -56.92 -13.87
N ILE A 640 34.87 -55.90 -14.72
CA ILE A 640 34.99 -54.50 -14.32
C ILE A 640 33.64 -54.06 -13.76
N LEU A 641 33.67 -53.56 -12.52
CA LEU A 641 32.51 -53.03 -11.83
C LEU A 641 32.09 -51.69 -12.48
N SER A 642 30.85 -51.61 -12.95
CA SER A 642 30.19 -50.39 -13.44
C SER A 642 29.03 -49.98 -12.53
N TRP A 643 28.64 -48.71 -12.62
CA TRP A 643 27.56 -48.14 -11.82
C TRP A 643 26.81 -47.02 -12.55
N ASN A 644 25.56 -46.77 -12.13
CA ASN A 644 24.74 -45.67 -12.65
C ASN A 644 25.27 -44.28 -12.21
N GLN A 645 25.12 -43.30 -13.09
CA GLN A 645 25.47 -41.88 -12.86
C GLN A 645 24.26 -40.94 -13.05
N ASN A 646 23.05 -41.47 -12.93
CA ASN A 646 21.80 -40.74 -13.20
C ASN A 646 21.30 -39.90 -12.03
N PHE A 647 21.93 -39.98 -10.85
CA PHE A 647 21.60 -39.18 -9.66
C PHE A 647 22.67 -38.13 -9.36
N ASP A 648 22.35 -37.15 -8.51
CA ASP A 648 23.29 -36.15 -8.02
C ASP A 648 23.00 -35.77 -6.56
N ILE A 649 23.66 -34.71 -6.07
CA ILE A 649 23.47 -34.24 -4.69
C ILE A 649 22.05 -33.73 -4.41
N GLU A 650 21.32 -33.23 -5.40
CA GLU A 650 19.97 -32.70 -5.18
C GLU A 650 19.01 -33.85 -4.88
N ILE A 651 19.13 -34.95 -5.61
CA ILE A 651 18.37 -36.19 -5.36
C ILE A 651 18.74 -36.82 -4.01
N ILE A 652 20.03 -36.88 -3.67
CA ILE A 652 20.49 -37.38 -2.36
C ILE A 652 19.92 -36.53 -1.23
N ASN A 653 19.99 -35.20 -1.35
CA ASN A 653 19.46 -34.28 -0.35
C ASN A 653 17.95 -34.44 -0.15
N LYS A 654 17.19 -34.61 -1.23
CA LYS A 654 15.75 -34.88 -1.17
C LYS A 654 15.49 -36.14 -0.33
N LYS A 655 16.24 -37.22 -0.58
CA LYS A 655 16.08 -38.47 0.18
C LYS A 655 16.47 -38.35 1.65
N ILE A 656 17.53 -37.59 1.95
CA ILE A 656 17.91 -37.29 3.33
C ILE A 656 16.79 -36.54 4.05
N ILE A 657 16.21 -35.52 3.42
CA ILE A 657 15.11 -34.75 3.99
C ILE A 657 13.89 -35.65 4.22
N GLU A 658 13.51 -36.49 3.25
CA GLU A 658 12.40 -37.45 3.40
C GLU A 658 12.55 -38.35 4.63
N ILE A 659 13.76 -38.86 4.90
CA ILE A 659 14.02 -39.79 6.02
C ILE A 659 13.99 -39.08 7.37
N TYR A 660 14.50 -37.84 7.44
CA TYR A 660 14.65 -37.10 8.70
C TYR A 660 13.58 -36.01 8.91
N ASN A 661 12.57 -35.94 8.03
CA ASN A 661 11.44 -35.04 8.23
C ASN A 661 10.59 -35.54 9.39
N THR A 662 10.62 -34.80 10.50
CA THR A 662 9.93 -35.22 11.73
C THR A 662 8.43 -34.94 11.72
N GLY A 663 7.91 -34.30 10.66
CA GLY A 663 6.49 -33.99 10.55
C GLY A 663 5.98 -33.10 11.69
N ASN A 664 6.86 -32.30 12.31
CA ASN A 664 6.53 -31.46 13.46
C ASN A 664 5.38 -30.51 13.10
N SER A 665 4.18 -30.89 13.53
CA SER A 665 2.87 -30.34 13.15
C SER A 665 2.42 -29.23 14.08
N LEU A 666 3.38 -28.44 14.58
CA LEU A 666 3.04 -27.22 15.31
C LEU A 666 2.49 -26.18 14.33
N PRO A 667 1.47 -25.40 14.73
CA PRO A 667 1.07 -24.24 13.94
C PRO A 667 2.24 -23.26 13.82
N PRO A 668 2.24 -22.40 12.78
CA PRO A 668 3.21 -21.32 12.65
C PRO A 668 3.41 -20.53 13.95
N ALA A 669 4.66 -20.17 14.23
CA ALA A 669 4.97 -19.38 15.41
C ALA A 669 4.37 -17.97 15.29
N ASN A 670 3.77 -17.48 16.37
CA ASN A 670 3.41 -16.06 16.45
C ASN A 670 4.69 -15.23 16.62
N VAL A 671 4.89 -14.22 15.78
CA VAL A 671 6.10 -13.38 15.75
C VAL A 671 5.77 -11.98 16.23
N VAL A 672 6.38 -11.57 17.36
CA VAL A 672 6.17 -10.23 17.94
C VAL A 672 7.49 -9.46 17.97
N ILE A 673 7.53 -8.30 17.33
CA ILE A 673 8.62 -7.32 17.44
C ILE A 673 8.32 -6.43 18.64
N LEU A 674 9.18 -6.49 19.66
CA LEU A 674 9.03 -5.71 20.88
C LEU A 674 9.81 -4.40 20.80
N GLU A 675 9.62 -3.56 21.81
CA GLU A 675 10.39 -2.33 21.94
C GLU A 675 11.89 -2.63 22.04
N ALA A 676 12.68 -1.96 21.20
CA ALA A 676 14.11 -2.19 21.10
C ALA A 676 14.87 -1.71 22.35
N GLY A 677 15.89 -2.47 22.75
CA GLY A 677 16.76 -2.18 23.87
C GLY A 677 17.84 -1.14 23.56
N GLY A 678 18.73 -0.95 24.53
CA GLY A 678 19.88 -0.03 24.44
C GLY A 678 20.99 -0.49 23.49
N ASN A 679 22.21 -0.01 23.73
CA ASN A 679 23.33 -0.27 22.83
C ASN A 679 23.79 -1.74 22.94
N PRO A 680 23.76 -2.52 21.86
CA PRO A 680 24.09 -3.95 21.90
C PRO A 680 25.57 -4.24 22.17
N ASN A 681 26.44 -3.22 22.11
CA ASN A 681 27.84 -3.35 22.51
C ASN A 681 28.07 -3.25 24.03
N ASN A 682 27.07 -2.82 24.79
CA ASN A 682 27.16 -2.64 26.24
C ASN A 682 26.49 -3.82 26.96
N ASP A 683 27.25 -4.52 27.80
CA ASP A 683 26.77 -5.68 28.56
C ASP A 683 25.57 -5.33 29.48
N ASN A 684 25.53 -4.12 30.04
CA ASN A 684 24.43 -3.65 30.89
C ASN A 684 23.15 -3.39 30.08
N ASP A 685 23.28 -2.88 28.86
CA ASP A 685 22.12 -2.65 28.00
C ASP A 685 21.54 -3.97 27.47
N ILE A 686 22.39 -4.97 27.21
CA ILE A 686 21.95 -6.35 26.92
C ILE A 686 21.23 -6.97 28.11
N ALA A 687 21.75 -6.78 29.34
CA ALA A 687 21.08 -7.26 30.55
C ALA A 687 19.69 -6.63 30.73
N LYS A 688 19.58 -5.30 30.58
CA LYS A 688 18.29 -4.59 30.60
C LYS A 688 17.34 -5.06 29.50
N ALA A 689 17.85 -5.34 28.30
CA ALA A 689 17.04 -5.88 27.21
C ALA A 689 16.49 -7.28 27.54
N CYS A 690 17.25 -8.10 28.27
CA CYS A 690 16.79 -9.39 28.79
C CYS A 690 15.73 -9.18 29.89
N ASP A 691 15.97 -8.27 30.83
CA ASP A 691 15.06 -7.99 31.94
C ASP A 691 13.69 -7.49 31.46
N GLN A 692 13.68 -6.69 30.40
CA GLN A 692 12.46 -6.18 29.80
C GLN A 692 11.53 -7.30 29.27
N TYR A 693 12.04 -8.51 28.96
CA TYR A 693 11.17 -9.63 28.59
C TYR A 693 10.33 -10.15 29.75
N PHE A 694 10.81 -10.09 31.00
CA PHE A 694 10.00 -10.46 32.16
C PHE A 694 8.80 -9.52 32.32
N VAL A 695 9.03 -8.22 32.08
CA VAL A 695 7.97 -7.19 32.10
C VAL A 695 6.99 -7.42 30.95
N ASP A 696 7.49 -7.59 29.73
CA ASP A 696 6.64 -7.73 28.54
C ASP A 696 5.79 -9.00 28.55
N LEU A 697 6.31 -10.09 29.11
CA LEU A 697 5.61 -11.38 29.22
C LEU A 697 4.79 -11.52 30.51
N ASN A 698 4.85 -10.54 31.42
CA ASN A 698 4.23 -10.58 32.75
C ASN A 698 4.58 -11.87 33.53
N ILE A 699 5.85 -12.26 33.49
CA ILE A 699 6.34 -13.50 34.10
C ILE A 699 6.63 -13.26 35.59
N ASN A 700 6.11 -14.14 36.45
CA ASN A 700 6.37 -14.10 37.89
C ASN A 700 7.86 -14.27 38.20
N ASN A 701 8.29 -13.79 39.37
CA ASN A 701 9.69 -13.80 39.76
C ASN A 701 10.37 -15.18 39.73
N ASP A 702 9.66 -16.30 39.72
CA ASP A 702 10.26 -17.64 39.85
C ASP A 702 10.45 -18.40 38.52
N GLU A 703 9.95 -17.87 37.40
CA GLU A 703 10.03 -18.52 36.09
C GLU A 703 11.24 -18.06 35.27
N SER A 704 11.75 -18.95 34.40
CA SER A 704 12.90 -18.69 33.54
C SER A 704 12.49 -18.36 32.11
N ILE A 705 13.21 -17.45 31.45
CA ILE A 705 13.04 -17.13 30.03
C ILE A 705 14.17 -17.74 29.19
N ASN A 706 13.86 -18.08 27.94
CA ASN A 706 14.85 -18.61 26.99
C ASN A 706 15.22 -17.52 25.99
N VAL A 707 16.51 -17.19 25.89
CA VAL A 707 17.00 -16.06 25.07
C VAL A 707 17.97 -16.55 24.01
N CYS A 708 17.55 -16.57 22.75
CA CYS A 708 18.39 -16.91 21.60
C CYS A 708 19.08 -15.68 21.01
N CYS A 709 20.35 -15.82 20.62
CA CYS A 709 21.13 -14.73 20.05
C CYS A 709 22.37 -15.26 19.31
N ASP A 710 22.99 -14.41 18.48
CA ASP A 710 24.26 -14.72 17.82
C ASP A 710 25.39 -15.00 18.82
N GLU A 711 26.54 -15.54 18.36
CA GLU A 711 27.65 -15.90 19.24
C GLU A 711 28.15 -14.70 20.08
N ALA A 712 28.16 -13.51 19.49
CA ALA A 712 28.74 -12.33 20.11
C ALA A 712 27.88 -11.83 21.28
N ILE A 713 26.56 -11.80 21.11
CA ILE A 713 25.57 -11.46 22.14
C ILE A 713 25.42 -12.62 23.12
N PHE A 714 25.45 -13.87 22.66
CA PHE A 714 25.38 -15.06 23.52
C PHE A 714 26.43 -15.01 24.63
N ARG A 715 27.68 -14.66 24.31
CA ARG A 715 28.72 -14.51 25.35
C ARG A 715 28.41 -13.43 26.39
N ARG A 716 27.69 -12.37 26.02
CA ARG A 716 27.27 -11.31 26.95
C ARG A 716 26.10 -11.79 27.80
N VAL A 717 25.09 -12.41 27.18
CA VAL A 717 23.96 -13.02 27.90
C VAL A 717 24.45 -14.13 28.85
N MET A 718 25.44 -14.92 28.45
CA MET A 718 26.10 -15.90 29.33
C MET A 718 26.71 -15.27 30.57
N ARG A 719 27.35 -14.08 30.48
CA ARG A 719 27.85 -13.37 31.67
C ARG A 719 26.70 -12.95 32.59
N TYR A 720 25.59 -12.52 32.00
CA TYR A 720 24.42 -12.13 32.78
C TYR A 720 23.72 -13.34 33.42
N HIS A 721 23.61 -14.47 32.72
CA HIS A 721 23.12 -15.75 33.24
C HIS A 721 23.83 -16.19 34.52
N LEU A 722 25.14 -15.94 34.63
CA LEU A 722 25.91 -16.26 35.84
C LEU A 722 25.47 -15.47 37.08
N SER A 723 24.91 -14.27 36.87
CA SER A 723 24.36 -13.43 37.94
C SER A 723 22.85 -13.62 38.11
N ASN A 724 22.15 -13.97 37.02
CA ASN A 724 20.72 -14.23 36.99
C ASN A 724 20.41 -15.54 36.22
N PRO A 725 20.39 -16.70 36.91
CA PRO A 725 20.19 -18.01 36.29
C PRO A 725 18.81 -18.20 35.65
N LYS A 726 17.86 -17.28 35.87
CA LYS A 726 16.52 -17.31 35.25
C LYS A 726 16.55 -17.03 33.76
N ILE A 727 17.64 -16.46 33.24
CA ILE A 727 17.83 -16.29 31.80
C ILE A 727 18.56 -17.49 31.27
N CYS A 728 17.91 -18.31 30.46
CA CYS A 728 18.49 -19.49 29.82
C CYS A 728 18.93 -19.13 28.38
N PRO A 729 20.23 -18.89 28.13
CA PRO A 729 20.67 -18.50 26.80
C PRO A 729 20.71 -19.67 25.82
N LEU A 730 20.27 -19.42 24.60
CA LEU A 730 20.31 -20.31 23.45
C LEU A 730 21.30 -19.76 22.43
N LEU A 731 22.21 -20.62 21.94
CA LEU A 731 23.20 -20.23 20.94
C LEU A 731 22.58 -20.21 19.54
N GLY A 732 22.78 -19.11 18.81
CA GLY A 732 22.35 -18.93 17.43
C GLY A 732 22.85 -20.06 16.52
N GLN A 733 21.92 -20.87 16.03
CA GLN A 733 22.20 -22.13 15.34
C GLN A 733 22.66 -21.86 13.90
N TRP A 734 22.13 -20.84 13.25
CA TRP A 734 22.51 -20.48 11.89
C TRP A 734 23.93 -19.94 11.81
N HIS A 735 24.29 -19.00 12.69
CA HIS A 735 25.66 -18.51 12.80
C HIS A 735 26.64 -19.62 13.18
N THR A 736 26.24 -20.52 14.08
CA THR A 736 27.05 -21.70 14.43
C THR A 736 27.29 -22.59 13.22
N SER A 737 26.25 -22.91 12.44
CA SER A 737 26.36 -23.70 11.20
C SER A 737 27.23 -22.99 10.14
N LYS A 738 27.13 -21.65 10.03
CA LYS A 738 28.01 -20.85 9.17
C LYS A 738 29.48 -20.98 9.58
N ASP A 739 29.75 -20.97 10.87
CA ASP A 739 31.11 -21.17 11.37
C ASP A 739 31.59 -22.63 11.26
N MET A 740 30.71 -23.63 11.31
CA MET A 740 31.06 -25.02 10.97
C MET A 740 31.54 -25.13 9.50
N CYS A 741 30.87 -24.47 8.55
CA CYS A 741 31.37 -24.37 7.16
C CYS A 741 32.78 -23.78 7.10
N SER A 742 33.01 -22.68 7.84
CA SER A 742 34.32 -22.04 7.92
C SER A 742 35.39 -22.97 8.50
N VAL A 743 35.04 -23.78 9.52
CA VAL A 743 35.94 -24.79 10.11
C VAL A 743 36.33 -25.85 9.07
N LEU A 744 35.36 -26.40 8.33
CA LEU A 744 35.63 -27.39 7.27
C LEU A 744 36.57 -26.82 6.19
N LEU A 745 36.27 -25.62 5.70
CA LEU A 745 37.10 -24.95 4.70
C LEU A 745 38.53 -24.70 5.22
N VAL A 746 38.67 -24.29 6.48
CA VAL A 746 39.98 -24.06 7.09
C VAL A 746 40.77 -25.36 7.25
N ILE A 747 40.15 -26.42 7.78
CA ILE A 747 40.81 -27.69 8.04
C ILE A 747 41.29 -28.35 6.75
N PHE A 748 40.48 -28.31 5.70
CA PHE A 748 40.80 -28.96 4.42
C PHE A 748 41.44 -28.01 3.38
N SER A 749 41.71 -26.75 3.76
CA SER A 749 42.31 -25.72 2.88
C SER A 749 43.61 -26.18 2.22
N SER A 750 44.49 -26.83 3.00
CA SER A 750 45.81 -27.30 2.55
C SER A 750 45.80 -28.67 1.87
N TYR A 751 44.62 -29.30 1.75
CA TYR A 751 44.43 -30.66 1.22
C TYR A 751 43.67 -30.68 -0.12
N GLY A 752 43.25 -29.53 -0.65
CA GLY A 752 42.69 -29.42 -2.01
C GLY A 752 41.23 -28.97 -2.10
N ILE A 753 40.57 -28.63 -0.99
CA ILE A 753 39.13 -28.27 -1.01
C ILE A 753 38.80 -27.10 -1.94
N TYR A 754 39.70 -26.11 -2.06
CA TYR A 754 39.52 -24.99 -2.99
C TYR A 754 39.74 -25.38 -4.45
N ASN A 755 40.62 -26.36 -4.72
CA ASN A 755 40.79 -26.90 -6.07
C ASN A 755 39.53 -27.66 -6.50
N PHE A 756 38.89 -28.39 -5.57
CA PHE A 756 37.63 -29.08 -5.86
C PHE A 756 36.50 -28.08 -6.10
N ALA A 757 36.41 -27.03 -5.28
CA ALA A 757 35.45 -25.95 -5.50
C ALA A 757 35.67 -25.24 -6.84
N ALA A 758 36.93 -25.00 -7.24
CA ALA A 758 37.28 -24.44 -8.54
C ALA A 758 36.85 -25.37 -9.69
N PHE A 759 37.05 -26.69 -9.53
CA PHE A 759 36.63 -27.72 -10.49
C PHE A 759 35.12 -27.72 -10.69
N LEU A 760 34.33 -27.50 -9.63
CA LEU A 760 32.88 -27.33 -9.69
C LEU A 760 32.43 -25.97 -10.26
N GLY A 761 33.36 -25.12 -10.71
CA GLY A 761 33.06 -23.84 -11.36
C GLY A 761 32.90 -22.65 -10.41
N VAL A 762 33.36 -22.74 -9.15
CA VAL A 762 33.29 -21.61 -8.20
C VAL A 762 34.27 -20.51 -8.62
N LYS A 763 33.73 -19.38 -9.12
CA LYS A 763 34.51 -18.24 -9.61
C LYS A 763 35.19 -17.41 -8.50
N PHE A 764 34.54 -17.30 -7.33
CA PHE A 764 34.97 -16.41 -6.24
C PHE A 764 35.44 -17.20 -5.00
N LEU A 765 36.54 -17.94 -5.12
CA LEU A 765 37.09 -18.75 -4.03
C LEU A 765 37.41 -17.94 -2.77
N ASP A 766 37.83 -16.68 -2.90
CA ASP A 766 38.11 -15.79 -1.78
C ASP A 766 36.85 -15.39 -1.00
N LYS A 767 35.69 -15.33 -1.66
CA LYS A 767 34.39 -15.15 -1.00
C LYS A 767 33.92 -16.45 -0.33
N LEU A 768 34.21 -17.61 -0.92
CA LEU A 768 33.96 -18.93 -0.32
C LEU A 768 34.81 -19.12 0.95
N GLU A 769 36.11 -18.80 0.92
CA GLU A 769 37.02 -18.83 2.07
C GLU A 769 36.49 -18.00 3.25
N GLN A 770 35.91 -16.84 2.96
CA GLN A 770 35.35 -15.93 3.96
C GLN A 770 33.91 -16.29 4.38
N VAL A 771 33.27 -17.26 3.72
CA VAL A 771 31.86 -17.62 3.93
C VAL A 771 30.97 -16.36 3.85
N VAL A 772 31.20 -15.52 2.83
CA VAL A 772 30.45 -14.27 2.64
C VAL A 772 28.97 -14.58 2.44
N ASP A 773 28.67 -15.51 1.53
CA ASP A 773 27.32 -16.00 1.29
C ASP A 773 27.18 -17.42 1.84
N TYR A 774 26.43 -17.53 2.95
CA TYR A 774 26.26 -18.81 3.64
C TYR A 774 25.52 -19.84 2.76
N ARG A 775 24.49 -19.42 2.01
CA ARG A 775 23.67 -20.33 1.19
C ARG A 775 24.49 -20.96 0.07
N SER A 776 25.25 -20.16 -0.65
CA SER A 776 26.17 -20.59 -1.72
C SER A 776 27.29 -21.45 -1.15
N THR A 777 27.82 -21.11 0.03
CA THR A 777 28.81 -21.94 0.72
C THR A 777 28.26 -23.32 1.07
N CYS A 778 27.02 -23.40 1.58
CA CYS A 778 26.36 -24.67 1.86
C CYS A 778 26.21 -25.51 0.58
N ARG A 779 25.79 -24.89 -0.54
CA ARG A 779 25.65 -25.59 -1.83
C ARG A 779 26.98 -26.19 -2.31
N VAL A 780 28.06 -25.42 -2.22
CA VAL A 780 29.40 -25.91 -2.60
C VAL A 780 29.84 -27.05 -1.68
N LEU A 781 29.70 -26.90 -0.36
CA LEU A 781 30.07 -27.96 0.59
C LEU A 781 29.20 -29.22 0.44
N ASP A 782 27.90 -29.08 0.14
CA ASP A 782 27.02 -30.21 -0.16
C ASP A 782 27.48 -30.98 -1.40
N LEU A 783 27.80 -30.26 -2.50
CA LEU A 783 28.32 -30.87 -3.73
C LEU A 783 29.63 -31.62 -3.46
N LEU A 784 30.56 -30.99 -2.74
CA LEU A 784 31.85 -31.61 -2.38
C LEU A 784 31.65 -32.83 -1.48
N TRP A 785 30.81 -32.72 -0.46
CA TRP A 785 30.49 -33.82 0.45
C TRP A 785 29.86 -35.00 -0.29
N GLY A 786 28.92 -34.74 -1.21
CA GLY A 786 28.29 -35.76 -2.04
C GLY A 786 29.28 -36.44 -2.97
N ALA A 787 30.13 -35.65 -3.66
CA ALA A 787 31.11 -36.19 -4.60
C ALA A 787 32.13 -37.07 -3.87
N VAL A 788 32.66 -36.62 -2.74
CA VAL A 788 33.57 -37.40 -1.90
C VAL A 788 32.88 -38.65 -1.36
N GLY A 789 31.64 -38.55 -0.88
CA GLY A 789 30.86 -39.70 -0.41
C GLY A 789 30.64 -40.76 -1.50
N CYS A 790 30.30 -40.34 -2.72
CA CYS A 790 30.19 -41.24 -3.87
C CYS A 790 31.54 -41.92 -4.18
N THR A 791 32.63 -41.15 -4.28
CA THR A 791 33.96 -41.70 -4.56
C THR A 791 34.41 -42.71 -3.49
N LEU A 792 34.18 -42.42 -2.21
CA LEU A 792 34.53 -43.33 -1.12
C LEU A 792 33.73 -44.65 -1.18
N ASN A 793 32.44 -44.59 -1.49
CA ASN A 793 31.60 -45.79 -1.65
C ASN A 793 32.05 -46.64 -2.85
N ILE A 794 32.33 -46.00 -4.00
CA ILE A 794 32.85 -46.69 -5.19
C ILE A 794 34.20 -47.34 -4.89
N TYR A 795 35.12 -46.61 -4.25
CA TYR A 795 36.43 -47.14 -3.88
C TYR A 795 36.33 -48.33 -2.93
N ALA A 796 35.47 -48.24 -1.90
CA ALA A 796 35.23 -49.32 -0.96
C ALA A 796 34.70 -50.57 -1.68
N LYS A 797 33.71 -50.40 -2.57
CA LYS A 797 33.12 -51.49 -3.35
C LYS A 797 34.12 -52.15 -4.29
N LYS A 798 34.90 -51.37 -5.05
CA LYS A 798 35.94 -51.88 -5.95
C LYS A 798 37.00 -52.72 -5.23
N ASN A 799 37.37 -52.33 -4.02
CA ASN A 799 38.43 -53.00 -3.25
C ASN A 799 37.89 -54.06 -2.27
N ASN A 800 36.60 -54.40 -2.33
CA ASN A 800 35.92 -55.29 -1.38
C ASN A 800 36.15 -54.91 0.09
N LEU A 801 36.21 -53.61 0.37
CA LEU A 801 36.34 -53.04 1.71
C LEU A 801 34.98 -52.61 2.24
N SER A 802 34.76 -52.74 3.55
CA SER A 802 33.65 -52.04 4.18
C SER A 802 33.98 -50.54 4.26
N PHE A 803 32.95 -49.69 4.19
CA PHE A 803 33.13 -48.24 4.26
C PHE A 803 33.88 -47.79 5.53
N LYS A 804 33.68 -48.48 6.66
CA LYS A 804 34.39 -48.21 7.93
C LYS A 804 35.88 -48.63 7.88
N ASN A 805 36.22 -49.67 7.11
CA ASN A 805 37.58 -50.18 7.00
C ASN A 805 38.50 -49.29 6.13
N ILE A 806 37.97 -48.23 5.49
CA ILE A 806 38.76 -47.25 4.74
C ILE A 806 39.85 -46.62 5.62
N LEU A 807 39.56 -46.35 6.89
CA LEU A 807 40.53 -45.79 7.86
C LEU A 807 41.73 -46.70 8.14
N ASN A 808 41.57 -48.02 7.92
CA ASN A 808 42.61 -49.03 8.13
C ASN A 808 43.52 -49.20 6.90
N ASN A 809 43.19 -48.58 5.77
CA ASN A 809 43.99 -48.63 4.54
C ASN A 809 45.31 -47.85 4.72
N ASN A 810 46.34 -48.13 3.92
CA ASN A 810 47.61 -47.37 3.93
C ASN A 810 47.53 -46.05 3.16
N ASN A 811 46.45 -45.80 2.41
CA ASN A 811 46.28 -44.56 1.66
C ASN A 811 45.89 -43.38 2.56
N ASN A 812 46.88 -42.57 2.98
CA ASN A 812 46.66 -41.40 3.82
C ASN A 812 45.77 -40.32 3.16
N LEU A 813 45.86 -40.13 1.84
CA LEU A 813 44.99 -39.18 1.13
C LEU A 813 43.52 -39.59 1.20
N LEU A 814 43.24 -40.88 1.04
CA LEU A 814 41.90 -41.44 1.18
C LEU A 814 41.36 -41.21 2.60
N LYS A 815 42.20 -41.35 3.63
CA LYS A 815 41.81 -41.04 5.03
C LYS A 815 41.47 -39.56 5.23
N VAL A 816 42.22 -38.63 4.61
CA VAL A 816 41.89 -37.20 4.67
C VAL A 816 40.45 -36.97 4.21
N TRP A 817 40.08 -37.52 3.05
CA TRP A 817 38.76 -37.30 2.49
C TRP A 817 37.66 -38.14 3.15
N TYR A 818 38.01 -39.25 3.80
CA TYR A 818 37.13 -39.93 4.75
C TYR A 818 36.79 -39.03 5.94
N TYR A 819 37.79 -38.37 6.56
CA TYR A 819 37.53 -37.40 7.63
C TYR A 819 36.73 -36.19 7.15
N PHE A 820 36.94 -35.73 5.90
CA PHE A 820 36.07 -34.70 5.32
C PHE A 820 34.62 -35.17 5.21
N PHE A 821 34.38 -36.40 4.76
CA PHE A 821 33.04 -36.96 4.70
C PHE A 821 32.43 -37.13 6.09
N GLU A 822 33.17 -37.63 7.07
CA GLU A 822 32.71 -37.82 8.45
C GLU A 822 32.38 -36.47 9.12
N TRP A 823 33.33 -35.53 9.13
CA TRP A 823 33.15 -34.23 9.77
C TRP A 823 32.16 -33.33 9.01
N GLY A 824 32.14 -33.45 7.68
CA GLY A 824 31.12 -32.85 6.83
C GLY A 824 29.72 -33.41 7.11
N SER A 825 29.61 -34.70 7.45
CA SER A 825 28.34 -35.32 7.84
C SER A 825 27.80 -34.77 9.16
N TYR A 826 28.66 -34.45 10.14
CA TYR A 826 28.20 -33.74 11.34
C TYR A 826 27.64 -32.35 11.01
N TRP A 827 28.32 -31.56 10.18
CA TRP A 827 27.76 -30.28 9.72
C TRP A 827 26.43 -30.46 8.96
N LYS A 828 26.39 -31.42 8.04
CA LYS A 828 25.20 -31.71 7.23
C LYS A 828 24.03 -32.14 8.11
N GLY A 829 24.28 -33.03 9.07
CA GLY A 829 23.28 -33.48 10.05
C GLY A 829 22.76 -32.32 10.89
N HIS A 830 23.64 -31.47 11.43
CA HIS A 830 23.22 -30.26 12.16
C HIS A 830 22.30 -29.37 11.33
N ARG A 831 22.65 -29.13 10.06
CA ARG A 831 21.86 -28.32 9.12
C ARG A 831 20.54 -28.98 8.73
N VAL A 832 20.51 -30.30 8.48
CA VAL A 832 19.28 -31.04 8.22
C VAL A 832 18.36 -30.97 9.43
N GLY A 833 18.89 -31.13 10.65
CA GLY A 833 18.14 -30.98 11.89
C GLY A 833 17.44 -29.63 12.03
N ILE A 834 18.12 -28.53 11.66
CA ILE A 834 17.48 -27.19 11.59
C ILE A 834 16.33 -27.18 10.58
N ARG A 835 16.55 -27.72 9.38
CA ARG A 835 15.60 -27.62 8.25
C ARG A 835 14.41 -28.55 8.37
N THR A 836 14.53 -29.65 9.11
CA THR A 836 13.46 -30.63 9.33
C THR A 836 12.85 -30.57 10.72
N GLY A 837 13.25 -29.59 11.55
CA GLY A 837 12.77 -29.45 12.92
C GLY A 837 13.17 -30.62 13.83
N ASN A 838 14.30 -31.29 13.57
CA ASN A 838 14.80 -32.42 14.34
C ASN A 838 15.91 -31.97 15.32
N SER A 839 15.52 -31.76 16.58
CA SER A 839 16.41 -31.24 17.64
C SER A 839 17.53 -32.21 18.02
N LEU A 840 17.25 -33.51 18.03
CA LEU A 840 18.22 -34.54 18.36
C LEU A 840 19.34 -34.55 17.33
N LEU A 841 18.97 -34.64 16.04
CA LEU A 841 19.90 -34.57 14.91
C LEU A 841 20.72 -33.28 14.97
N GLN A 842 20.08 -32.15 15.26
CA GLN A 842 20.74 -30.87 15.36
C GLN A 842 21.81 -30.82 16.47
N ILE A 843 21.43 -31.18 17.71
CA ILE A 843 22.27 -31.03 18.90
C ILE A 843 23.39 -32.07 18.91
N GLN A 844 23.08 -33.33 18.58
CA GLN A 844 24.06 -34.41 18.62
C GLN A 844 25.15 -34.23 17.57
N CYS A 845 24.79 -33.77 16.37
CA CYS A 845 25.76 -33.43 15.35
C CYS A 845 26.62 -32.21 15.72
N LEU A 846 26.05 -31.19 16.38
CA LEU A 846 26.83 -30.07 16.91
C LEU A 846 27.83 -30.54 17.97
N ALA A 847 27.40 -31.39 18.90
CA ALA A 847 28.26 -31.98 19.92
C ALA A 847 29.40 -32.78 19.29
N ALA A 848 29.12 -33.60 18.27
CA ALA A 848 30.13 -34.38 17.56
C ALA A 848 31.11 -33.53 16.75
N PHE A 849 30.67 -32.41 16.19
CA PHE A 849 31.51 -31.47 15.45
C PHE A 849 32.37 -30.57 16.36
N ALA A 850 31.91 -30.29 17.59
CA ALA A 850 32.52 -29.31 18.48
C ALA A 850 34.06 -29.40 18.63
N PRO A 851 34.69 -30.59 18.69
CA PRO A 851 36.15 -30.72 18.77
C PRO A 851 36.92 -30.07 17.61
N LEU A 852 36.29 -29.77 16.47
CA LEU A 852 36.94 -29.18 15.31
C LEU A 852 37.09 -27.65 15.39
N PHE A 853 36.27 -26.97 16.18
CA PHE A 853 36.38 -25.51 16.38
C PHE A 853 37.77 -25.06 16.85
N PRO A 854 38.40 -25.65 17.88
CA PRO A 854 39.76 -25.30 18.29
C PRO A 854 40.80 -25.52 17.18
N SER A 855 40.65 -26.58 16.38
CA SER A 855 41.60 -26.95 15.32
C SER A 855 41.67 -25.87 14.24
N ALA A 856 40.53 -25.25 13.89
CA ALA A 856 40.44 -24.12 12.98
C ALA A 856 40.74 -22.75 13.62
N GLY A 857 40.94 -22.69 14.94
CA GLY A 857 41.16 -21.45 15.70
C GLY A 857 39.89 -20.65 16.01
N LYS A 858 38.71 -21.28 15.99
CA LYS A 858 37.41 -20.66 16.31
C LYS A 858 37.13 -20.70 17.81
N MET A 859 37.96 -19.98 18.58
CA MET A 859 37.95 -20.06 20.05
C MET A 859 36.63 -19.57 20.69
N ASN A 860 35.99 -18.57 20.09
CA ASN A 860 34.74 -18.01 20.59
C ASN A 860 33.60 -19.05 20.49
N TYR A 861 33.38 -19.61 19.29
CA TYR A 861 32.43 -20.70 19.07
C TYR A 861 32.75 -21.96 19.89
N MET A 862 34.03 -22.30 20.05
CA MET A 862 34.42 -23.40 20.95
C MET A 862 33.85 -23.19 22.37
N LYS A 863 34.05 -22.01 22.96
CA LYS A 863 33.54 -21.69 24.31
C LYS A 863 32.01 -21.65 24.34
N SER A 864 31.41 -20.98 23.36
CA SER A 864 29.96 -20.79 23.30
C SER A 864 29.23 -22.13 23.12
N THR A 865 29.75 -23.03 22.28
CA THR A 865 29.24 -24.40 22.12
C THR A 865 29.37 -25.23 23.40
N VAL A 866 30.51 -25.16 24.12
CA VAL A 866 30.67 -25.86 25.41
C VAL A 866 29.65 -25.38 26.44
N ASN A 867 29.48 -24.07 26.57
CA ASN A 867 28.50 -23.49 27.50
C ASN A 867 27.06 -23.84 27.09
N TYR A 868 26.74 -23.78 25.80
CA TYR A 868 25.42 -24.14 25.29
C TYR A 868 25.05 -25.60 25.57
N LEU A 869 25.95 -26.54 25.25
CA LEU A 869 25.74 -27.96 25.53
C LEU A 869 25.65 -28.24 27.04
N ALA A 870 26.39 -27.51 27.88
CA ALA A 870 26.28 -27.60 29.33
C ALA A 870 24.94 -27.09 29.86
N ILE A 871 24.38 -26.02 29.28
CA ILE A 871 23.05 -25.53 29.61
C ILE A 871 22.00 -26.58 29.26
N LEU A 872 22.06 -27.17 28.06
CA LEU A 872 21.12 -28.22 27.67
C LEU A 872 21.18 -29.45 28.59
N ALA A 873 22.38 -29.80 29.08
CA ALA A 873 22.55 -30.88 30.05
C ALA A 873 22.00 -30.51 31.44
N LYS A 874 22.19 -29.27 31.89
CA LYS A 874 21.76 -28.78 33.20
C LYS A 874 20.25 -28.54 33.31
N TYR A 875 19.60 -28.16 32.20
CA TYR A 875 18.19 -27.78 32.14
C TYR A 875 17.39 -28.75 31.22
N PRO A 876 16.95 -29.93 31.71
CA PRO A 876 16.18 -30.90 30.93
C PRO A 876 14.89 -30.32 30.33
N LYS A 877 14.22 -29.42 31.07
CA LYS A 877 13.02 -28.72 30.58
C LYS A 877 13.28 -28.03 29.24
N LEU A 878 14.41 -27.34 29.09
CA LEU A 878 14.78 -26.67 27.85
C LEU A 878 15.02 -27.66 26.71
N ARG A 879 15.65 -28.81 27.01
CA ARG A 879 15.87 -29.87 26.02
C ARG A 879 14.54 -30.42 25.49
N THR A 880 13.59 -30.71 26.37
CA THR A 880 12.24 -31.17 25.97
C THR A 880 11.49 -30.11 25.16
N LEU A 881 11.62 -28.83 25.50
CA LEU A 881 11.01 -27.75 24.71
C LEU A 881 11.59 -27.67 23.29
N LEU A 882 12.90 -27.85 23.16
CA LEU A 882 13.57 -27.91 21.87
C LEU A 882 13.19 -29.17 21.05
N GLU A 883 12.75 -30.26 21.67
CA GLU A 883 12.19 -31.42 20.95
C GLU A 883 10.88 -31.07 20.22
N PHE A 884 10.06 -30.20 20.81
CA PHE A 884 8.83 -29.71 20.16
C PHE A 884 9.12 -28.64 19.10
N ALA A 885 9.95 -27.63 19.41
CA ALA A 885 10.23 -26.52 18.50
C ALA A 885 11.71 -26.12 18.50
N PRO A 886 12.59 -26.89 17.83
CA PRO A 886 14.02 -26.54 17.74
C PRO A 886 14.31 -25.38 16.77
N SER A 887 13.33 -25.06 15.92
CA SER A 887 13.41 -24.15 14.79
C SER A 887 12.04 -23.53 14.52
N VAL A 888 12.01 -22.41 13.80
CA VAL A 888 10.81 -21.61 13.54
C VAL A 888 10.22 -21.96 12.17
N ASN A 889 8.92 -22.29 12.14
CA ASN A 889 8.12 -22.30 10.92
C ASN A 889 7.13 -21.12 10.96
N ILE A 890 6.96 -20.42 9.83
CA ILE A 890 6.11 -19.23 9.72
C ILE A 890 5.11 -19.38 8.56
N ASN A 891 5.58 -19.46 7.30
CA ASN A 891 4.68 -19.37 6.14
C ASN A 891 4.56 -20.64 5.30
N ARG A 892 5.36 -21.68 5.52
CA ARG A 892 5.43 -22.85 4.63
C ARG A 892 5.65 -24.14 5.41
N GLU A 893 4.73 -25.10 5.26
CA GLU A 893 4.87 -26.43 5.84
C GLU A 893 6.18 -27.09 5.38
N GLY A 894 6.93 -27.68 6.32
CA GLY A 894 8.24 -28.29 6.05
C GLY A 894 9.41 -27.33 5.83
N HIS A 895 9.22 -26.00 5.95
CA HIS A 895 10.31 -25.02 5.81
C HIS A 895 10.64 -24.35 7.15
N PHE A 896 11.67 -24.87 7.82
CA PHE A 896 12.12 -24.36 9.11
C PHE A 896 13.35 -23.44 9.00
N TYR A 897 13.36 -22.40 9.84
CA TYR A 897 14.46 -21.47 10.05
C TYR A 897 15.06 -21.68 11.44
N ALA A 898 16.37 -21.57 11.60
CA ALA A 898 16.93 -21.41 12.95
C ALA A 898 16.39 -20.12 13.59
N PHE A 899 16.34 -20.04 14.92
CA PHE A 899 15.83 -18.86 15.62
C PHE A 899 16.54 -17.55 15.22
N ASP A 900 17.87 -17.57 15.13
CA ASP A 900 18.67 -16.41 14.72
C ASP A 900 18.55 -16.11 13.21
N GLU A 901 18.33 -17.12 12.36
CA GLU A 901 18.01 -16.93 10.93
C GLU A 901 16.62 -16.30 10.73
N ALA A 902 15.64 -16.75 11.51
CA ALA A 902 14.29 -16.23 11.50
C ALA A 902 14.29 -14.77 12.00
N LEU A 903 15.06 -14.45 13.04
CA LEU A 903 15.21 -13.06 13.48
C LEU A 903 15.85 -12.19 12.39
N GLU A 904 16.90 -12.66 11.71
CA GLU A 904 17.53 -11.86 10.64
C GLU A 904 16.53 -11.57 9.50
N THR A 905 15.70 -12.57 9.16
CA THR A 905 14.73 -12.47 8.04
C THR A 905 13.48 -11.68 8.42
N PHE A 906 12.85 -12.00 9.54
CA PHE A 906 11.54 -11.48 9.96
C PHE A 906 11.63 -10.37 11.02
N GLY A 907 12.84 -10.11 11.55
CA GLY A 907 13.15 -8.99 12.43
C GLY A 907 14.01 -7.95 11.71
N VAL A 908 15.31 -8.20 11.54
CA VAL A 908 16.27 -7.20 11.04
C VAL A 908 15.92 -6.74 9.63
N LYS A 909 15.77 -7.68 8.68
CA LYS A 909 15.43 -7.36 7.29
C LYS A 909 14.05 -6.71 7.19
N PHE A 910 13.05 -7.27 7.86
CA PHE A 910 11.70 -6.70 7.93
C PHE A 910 11.73 -5.24 8.40
N ILE A 911 12.45 -4.94 9.48
CA ILE A 911 12.57 -3.57 9.99
C ILE A 911 13.30 -2.67 8.99
N LYS A 912 14.42 -3.13 8.42
CA LYS A 912 15.19 -2.34 7.43
C LYS A 912 14.38 -2.03 6.16
N GLU A 913 13.46 -2.91 5.76
CA GLU A 913 12.60 -2.72 4.59
C GLU A 913 11.41 -1.79 4.87
N ASN A 914 10.91 -1.74 6.11
CA ASN A 914 9.69 -1.00 6.46
C ASN A 914 9.95 0.32 7.23
N ILE A 915 11.19 0.57 7.67
CA ILE A 915 11.53 1.83 8.37
C ILE A 915 11.42 3.04 7.43
N THR A 916 10.88 4.14 7.96
CA THR A 916 10.59 5.36 7.21
C THR A 916 11.54 6.50 7.59
N GLY A 917 12.08 7.19 6.58
CA GLY A 917 12.88 8.40 6.76
C GLY A 917 14.29 8.18 7.34
N ASN A 918 14.91 9.26 7.81
CA ASN A 918 16.26 9.20 8.36
C ASN A 918 16.23 8.80 9.83
N VAL A 919 16.91 7.70 10.16
CA VAL A 919 17.22 7.33 11.54
C VAL A 919 18.36 8.22 12.02
N TYR A 920 18.03 9.35 12.66
CA TYR A 920 19.03 10.33 13.11
C TYR A 920 19.38 10.27 14.60
N ASN A 921 18.61 9.53 15.41
CA ASN A 921 18.91 9.25 16.80
C ASN A 921 18.35 7.88 17.22
N ASP A 922 18.92 7.31 18.28
CA ASP A 922 18.55 5.97 18.77
C ASP A 922 17.10 5.92 19.29
N GLU A 923 16.57 7.03 19.81
CA GLU A 923 15.19 7.10 20.32
C GLU A 923 14.14 7.06 19.21
N ASN A 924 14.38 7.72 18.07
CA ASN A 924 13.52 7.59 16.90
C ASN A 924 13.58 6.18 16.33
N LEU A 925 14.78 5.56 16.29
CA LEU A 925 14.93 4.17 15.87
C LEU A 925 14.04 3.23 16.72
N LYS A 926 14.12 3.34 18.04
CA LYS A 926 13.30 2.51 18.95
C LYS A 926 11.81 2.73 18.74
N ARG A 927 11.35 3.98 18.58
CA ARG A 927 9.94 4.29 18.31
C ARG A 927 9.44 3.70 17.00
N GLN A 928 10.25 3.76 15.95
CA GLN A 928 9.91 3.15 14.67
C GLN A 928 9.84 1.63 14.78
N ILE A 929 10.83 0.99 15.41
CA ILE A 929 10.81 -0.46 15.66
C ILE A 929 9.56 -0.87 16.44
N LYS A 930 9.19 -0.10 17.47
CA LYS A 930 7.98 -0.34 18.29
C LYS A 930 6.68 -0.29 17.48
N ALA A 931 6.61 0.52 16.41
CA ALA A 931 5.40 0.73 15.63
C ALA A 931 5.35 -0.07 14.32
N ILE A 932 6.48 -0.67 13.94
CA ILE A 932 6.70 -1.19 12.58
C ILE A 932 5.68 -2.26 12.15
N GLN A 933 5.32 -3.17 13.07
CA GLN A 933 4.32 -4.21 12.78
C GLN A 933 2.94 -3.59 12.59
N ALA A 934 2.56 -2.62 13.44
CA ALA A 934 1.28 -1.94 13.32
C ALA A 934 1.16 -1.12 12.03
N GLU A 935 2.23 -0.43 11.61
CA GLU A 935 2.24 0.29 10.33
C GLU A 935 2.17 -0.67 9.14
N ARG A 936 2.83 -1.83 9.21
CA ARG A 936 2.75 -2.83 8.15
C ARG A 936 1.36 -3.46 8.06
N GLU A 937 0.80 -3.91 9.18
CA GLU A 937 -0.54 -4.49 9.27
C GLU A 937 -1.62 -3.54 8.72
N ARG A 938 -1.47 -2.22 8.95
CA ARG A 938 -2.36 -1.20 8.39
C ARG A 938 -2.36 -1.20 6.85
N MET A 939 -1.25 -1.59 6.23
CA MET A 939 -1.11 -1.65 4.77
C MET A 939 -1.39 -3.05 4.21
N ASP A 940 -1.43 -4.08 5.05
CA ASP A 940 -1.57 -5.47 4.60
C ASP A 940 -2.91 -5.73 3.90
N LEU A 941 -4.02 -5.13 4.35
CA LEU A 941 -5.31 -5.23 3.63
C LEU A 941 -5.18 -4.72 2.19
N LEU A 942 -4.56 -3.55 2.02
CA LEU A 942 -4.33 -2.96 0.70
C LEU A 942 -3.42 -3.87 -0.14
N PHE A 943 -2.33 -4.37 0.42
CA PHE A 943 -1.43 -5.25 -0.32
C PHE A 943 -2.08 -6.58 -0.69
N ASN A 944 -2.79 -7.22 0.24
CA ASN A 944 -3.41 -8.51 0.04
C ASN A 944 -4.57 -8.45 -0.96
N GLU A 945 -5.44 -7.44 -0.86
CA GLU A 945 -6.63 -7.33 -1.73
C GLU A 945 -6.33 -6.70 -3.09
N PHE A 946 -5.50 -5.65 -3.16
CA PHE A 946 -5.27 -4.93 -4.43
C PHE A 946 -4.13 -5.47 -5.27
N ILE A 947 -3.05 -5.96 -4.64
CA ILE A 947 -1.92 -6.50 -5.38
C ILE A 947 -2.13 -8.00 -5.61
N GLY A 948 -2.91 -8.67 -4.74
CA GLY A 948 -2.81 -10.11 -4.55
C GLY A 948 -1.45 -10.44 -3.94
N ASP A 949 -1.32 -11.51 -3.19
CA ASP A 949 -0.04 -11.90 -2.61
C ASP A 949 0.90 -12.38 -3.74
N ILE A 950 1.48 -11.45 -4.51
CA ILE A 950 2.42 -11.75 -5.57
C ILE A 950 3.78 -11.98 -4.91
N ALA A 951 3.88 -13.08 -4.17
CA ALA A 951 5.13 -13.83 -4.14
C ALA A 951 5.38 -14.28 -5.58
N VAL A 952 6.07 -13.45 -6.36
CA VAL A 952 6.52 -13.76 -7.72
C VAL A 952 7.45 -14.97 -7.63
N SER A 953 6.86 -16.17 -7.70
CA SER A 953 7.51 -17.37 -8.16
C SER A 953 7.94 -17.10 -9.59
N LYS A 954 9.26 -17.07 -9.82
CA LYS A 954 9.85 -16.87 -11.14
C LYS A 954 10.71 -18.08 -11.46
N LYS A 955 10.21 -18.82 -12.45
CA LYS A 955 10.68 -20.06 -13.03
C LYS A 955 12.19 -20.23 -13.19
N ASP A 956 12.54 -21.50 -13.04
CA ASP A 956 13.77 -22.25 -13.31
C ASP A 956 14.76 -21.66 -14.30
N ARG A 957 16.04 -21.72 -13.90
CA ARG A 957 17.17 -21.74 -14.84
C ARG A 957 18.00 -23.00 -14.64
N ALA A 958 17.98 -23.84 -15.68
CA ALA A 958 18.94 -24.86 -16.09
C ALA A 958 19.72 -25.60 -14.97
N VAL A 959 19.08 -26.66 -14.44
CA VAL A 959 19.69 -27.68 -13.56
C VAL A 959 20.67 -28.60 -14.31
N ASN A 960 20.54 -28.73 -15.63
CA ASN A 960 21.24 -29.76 -16.41
C ASN A 960 22.79 -29.65 -16.44
N GLY A 961 23.38 -28.46 -16.25
CA GLY A 961 24.85 -28.29 -16.28
C GLY A 961 25.59 -28.74 -15.01
N ARG A 962 24.90 -29.00 -13.88
CA ARG A 962 25.55 -29.29 -12.59
C ARG A 962 25.80 -30.76 -12.32
N ARG A 963 24.94 -31.66 -12.83
CA ARG A 963 25.12 -33.13 -12.69
C ARG A 963 26.39 -33.63 -13.39
N GLU A 964 26.69 -33.09 -14.57
CA GLU A 964 27.90 -33.44 -15.32
C GLU A 964 29.17 -33.06 -14.56
N LEU A 965 29.25 -31.84 -14.02
CA LEU A 965 30.38 -31.39 -13.22
C LEU A 965 30.54 -32.17 -11.91
N PHE A 966 29.42 -32.56 -11.28
CA PHE A 966 29.42 -33.41 -10.09
C PHE A 966 30.07 -34.77 -10.37
N TRP A 967 29.63 -35.50 -11.40
CA TRP A 967 30.21 -36.80 -11.75
C TRP A 967 31.62 -36.70 -12.33
N ALA A 968 31.94 -35.62 -13.06
CA ALA A 968 33.30 -35.34 -13.49
C ALA A 968 34.25 -35.22 -12.28
N LEU A 969 33.82 -34.58 -11.19
CA LEU A 969 34.59 -34.52 -9.95
C LEU A 969 34.72 -35.90 -9.30
N VAL A 970 33.63 -36.67 -9.21
CA VAL A 970 33.64 -38.05 -8.65
C VAL A 970 34.65 -38.93 -9.37
N ASN A 971 34.62 -38.94 -10.70
CA ASN A 971 35.52 -39.73 -11.54
C ASN A 971 36.98 -39.27 -11.38
N SER A 972 37.20 -37.95 -11.34
CA SER A 972 38.53 -37.39 -11.17
C SER A 972 39.14 -37.68 -9.78
N LEU A 973 38.31 -37.67 -8.73
CA LEU A 973 38.73 -38.09 -7.39
C LEU A 973 39.05 -39.58 -7.32
N LEU A 974 38.27 -40.43 -8.01
CA LEU A 974 38.51 -41.87 -8.04
C LEU A 974 39.89 -42.19 -8.64
N VAL A 975 40.21 -41.58 -9.79
CA VAL A 975 41.53 -41.69 -10.43
C VAL A 975 42.64 -41.25 -9.48
N ALA A 976 42.43 -40.13 -8.76
CA ALA A 976 43.43 -39.64 -7.83
C ALA A 976 43.62 -40.57 -6.61
N PHE A 977 42.56 -41.18 -6.07
CA PHE A 977 42.66 -42.10 -4.93
C PHE A 977 43.27 -43.46 -5.29
N GLU A 978 43.12 -43.90 -6.55
CA GLU A 978 43.74 -45.13 -7.06
C GLU A 978 45.20 -44.92 -7.52
N SER A 979 45.65 -43.66 -7.66
CA SER A 979 47.01 -43.33 -8.09
C SER A 979 48.06 -43.63 -7.02
N SER A 980 49.21 -44.14 -7.44
CA SER A 980 50.40 -44.31 -6.60
C SER A 980 51.08 -42.98 -6.24
N ASN A 981 50.82 -41.91 -6.98
CA ASN A 981 51.37 -40.57 -6.71
C ASN A 981 50.30 -39.46 -6.90
N PRO A 982 49.36 -39.33 -5.96
CA PRO A 982 48.19 -38.47 -6.11
C PRO A 982 48.51 -36.97 -6.11
N THR A 983 49.69 -36.55 -5.64
CA THR A 983 50.10 -35.12 -5.62
C THR A 983 50.34 -34.55 -7.01
N ASN A 984 50.52 -35.40 -8.02
CA ASN A 984 50.67 -35.00 -9.42
C ASN A 984 49.32 -34.78 -10.12
N HIS A 985 48.22 -35.18 -9.50
CA HIS A 985 46.89 -35.02 -10.06
C HIS A 985 46.45 -33.53 -9.99
N PRO A 986 45.82 -32.95 -11.02
CA PRO A 986 45.43 -31.53 -11.04
C PRO A 986 44.63 -31.06 -9.81
N LEU A 987 43.76 -31.93 -9.28
CA LEU A 987 42.97 -31.63 -8.07
C LEU A 987 43.82 -31.39 -6.81
N PHE A 988 45.05 -31.92 -6.74
CA PHE A 988 45.93 -31.84 -5.58
C PHE A 988 47.21 -31.04 -5.83
N GLN A 989 47.28 -30.39 -7.00
CA GLN A 989 48.40 -29.53 -7.33
C GLN A 989 48.51 -28.37 -6.32
N ASN A 990 49.74 -28.10 -5.86
CA ASN A 990 50.07 -27.06 -4.87
C ASN A 990 49.50 -27.27 -3.44
N CYS A 991 49.04 -28.48 -3.10
CA CYS A 991 48.64 -28.81 -1.74
C CYS A 991 49.87 -29.05 -0.83
N ILE A 992 50.06 -28.20 0.17
CA ILE A 992 51.28 -28.13 0.99
C ILE A 992 51.33 -29.18 2.12
N GLU A 993 50.17 -29.70 2.55
CA GLU A 993 50.06 -30.60 3.70
C GLU A 993 49.83 -32.08 3.31
N LEU A 994 50.03 -32.44 2.03
CA LEU A 994 50.08 -33.83 1.57
C LEU A 994 51.44 -34.47 1.90
N THR A 995 51.83 -34.41 3.17
CA THR A 995 53.08 -34.93 3.74
C THR A 995 52.76 -35.75 5.00
N ASP A 996 53.66 -36.64 5.44
CA ASP A 996 53.44 -37.46 6.65
C ASP A 996 53.20 -36.60 7.91
N SER A 997 53.92 -35.48 8.03
CA SER A 997 53.68 -34.49 9.09
C SER A 997 52.28 -33.88 8.97
N GLY A 998 51.83 -33.54 7.76
CA GLY A 998 50.51 -32.96 7.54
C GLY A 998 49.38 -33.94 7.84
N TYR A 999 49.51 -35.19 7.40
CA TYR A 999 48.56 -36.25 7.73
C TYR A 999 48.45 -36.49 9.23
N THR A 1000 49.60 -36.59 9.92
CA THR A 1000 49.64 -36.78 11.39
C THR A 1000 48.95 -35.64 12.14
N LYS A 1001 49.13 -34.39 11.69
CA LYS A 1001 48.46 -33.22 12.28
C LYS A 1001 46.95 -33.28 12.09
N LEU A 1002 46.47 -33.60 10.88
CA LEU A 1002 45.04 -33.71 10.60
C LEU A 1002 44.39 -34.82 11.45
N PHE A 1003 44.97 -36.01 11.45
CA PHE A 1003 44.38 -37.17 12.14
C PHE A 1003 44.35 -36.99 13.66
N SER A 1004 45.33 -36.27 14.24
CA SER A 1004 45.35 -35.96 15.68
C SER A 1004 44.56 -34.71 16.08
N CYS A 1005 44.07 -33.89 15.13
CA CYS A 1005 43.48 -32.60 15.47
C CYS A 1005 42.15 -32.73 16.22
N TYR A 1006 41.36 -33.76 15.94
CA TYR A 1006 40.08 -34.00 16.61
C TYR A 1006 40.27 -34.29 18.10
N ASP A 1007 41.17 -35.23 18.44
CA ASP A 1007 41.44 -35.62 19.83
C ASP A 1007 42.06 -34.47 20.63
N LYS A 1008 43.02 -33.75 20.04
CA LYS A 1008 43.56 -32.54 20.67
C LYS A 1008 42.49 -31.47 20.89
N GLY A 1009 41.58 -31.33 19.93
CA GLY A 1009 40.43 -30.43 20.06
C GLY A 1009 39.50 -30.84 21.21
N LYS A 1010 39.23 -32.13 21.35
CA LYS A 1010 38.44 -32.71 22.45
C LYS A 1010 39.09 -32.46 23.81
N GLU A 1011 40.40 -32.62 23.94
CA GLU A 1011 41.12 -32.30 25.19
C GLU A 1011 41.03 -30.80 25.54
N ARG A 1012 41.10 -29.91 24.54
CA ARG A 1012 40.90 -28.47 24.76
C ARG A 1012 39.48 -28.13 25.21
N LEU A 1013 38.47 -28.81 24.68
CA LEU A 1013 37.08 -28.64 25.14
C LEU A 1013 36.91 -29.07 26.59
N LYS A 1014 37.50 -30.21 27.00
CA LYS A 1014 37.51 -30.65 28.41
C LYS A 1014 38.14 -29.61 29.32
N GLN A 1015 39.27 -29.03 28.93
CA GLN A 1015 39.92 -27.96 29.70
C GLN A 1015 39.01 -26.73 29.85
N ILE A 1016 38.31 -26.33 28.79
CA ILE A 1016 37.38 -25.19 28.85
C ILE A 1016 36.16 -25.52 29.71
N TYR A 1017 35.64 -26.74 29.63
CA TYR A 1017 34.55 -27.19 30.47
C TYR A 1017 34.91 -27.11 31.97
N ARG A 1018 36.10 -27.61 32.34
CA ARG A 1018 36.62 -27.50 33.72
C ARG A 1018 36.79 -26.04 34.19
N GLN A 1019 37.25 -25.17 33.29
CA GLN A 1019 37.57 -23.77 33.61
C GLN A 1019 36.35 -22.82 33.62
N GLU A 1020 35.48 -22.92 32.61
CA GLU A 1020 34.40 -21.94 32.37
C GLU A 1020 33.03 -22.45 32.82
N VAL A 1021 32.77 -23.76 32.78
CA VAL A 1021 31.49 -24.36 33.21
C VAL A 1021 31.55 -24.82 34.66
N LEU A 1022 32.47 -25.74 35.00
CA LEU A 1022 32.61 -26.29 36.35
C LEU A 1022 33.36 -25.33 37.30
N ARG A 1023 34.21 -24.45 36.76
CA ARG A 1023 35.03 -23.46 37.51
C ARG A 1023 35.95 -24.07 38.57
N ILE A 1024 36.39 -25.30 38.35
CA ILE A 1024 37.32 -26.02 39.25
C ILE A 1024 38.79 -25.73 38.93
N ASP A 1025 39.08 -25.34 37.69
CA ASP A 1025 40.43 -24.96 37.24
C ASP A 1025 40.52 -23.45 36.97
N PRO A 1026 41.68 -22.80 37.22
CA PRO A 1026 41.87 -21.39 36.89
C PRO A 1026 41.85 -21.16 35.36
N ILE A 1027 41.30 -20.02 34.94
CA ILE A 1027 41.20 -19.65 33.52
C ILE A 1027 42.60 -19.41 32.94
N ASN A 1028 43.11 -20.36 32.14
CA ASN A 1028 44.39 -20.22 31.43
C ASN A 1028 44.19 -19.86 29.96
N THR A 1029 44.60 -18.65 29.52
CA THR A 1029 44.43 -18.18 28.14
C THR A 1029 45.57 -18.52 27.18
N LYS A 1030 46.72 -19.01 27.67
CA LYS A 1030 47.90 -19.32 26.82
C LYS A 1030 47.59 -20.48 25.88
N GLY A 1031 48.02 -20.37 24.61
CA GLY A 1031 47.86 -21.43 23.60
C GLY A 1031 46.44 -21.61 23.02
N ARG A 1032 45.39 -21.00 23.58
CA ARG A 1032 43.99 -21.18 23.12
C ARG A 1032 43.70 -20.71 21.68
N ARG A 1033 44.57 -19.86 21.10
CA ARG A 1033 44.49 -19.42 19.70
C ARG A 1033 45.38 -20.24 18.74
N ALA A 1034 46.10 -21.24 19.25
CA ALA A 1034 46.95 -22.09 18.42
C ALA A 1034 46.08 -22.96 17.53
N LYS A 1035 46.36 -22.93 16.23
CA LYS A 1035 45.71 -23.79 15.24
C LYS A 1035 46.45 -25.12 15.17
N GLU A 1036 45.72 -26.22 15.07
CA GLU A 1036 46.31 -27.56 14.97
C GLU A 1036 46.67 -27.92 13.51
N VAL A 1037 46.10 -27.19 12.55
CA VAL A 1037 46.28 -27.40 11.11
C VAL A 1037 46.94 -26.18 10.45
N VAL A 1038 47.73 -26.42 9.41
CA VAL A 1038 48.31 -25.38 8.55
C VAL A 1038 47.26 -24.93 7.54
N ILE A 1039 47.19 -23.62 7.29
CA ILE A 1039 46.16 -23.00 6.46
C ILE A 1039 46.78 -22.43 5.19
N THR A 1040 46.25 -22.86 4.06
CA THR A 1040 46.49 -22.25 2.75
C THR A 1040 45.40 -21.26 2.43
N LYS A 1041 45.76 -20.04 2.04
CA LYS A 1041 44.76 -19.06 1.57
C LYS A 1041 44.55 -19.18 0.07
N THR A 1042 43.38 -18.78 -0.39
CA THR A 1042 43.08 -18.75 -1.84
C THR A 1042 44.02 -17.85 -2.64
N LYS A 1043 44.59 -16.82 -2.01
CA LYS A 1043 45.63 -15.96 -2.61
C LYS A 1043 46.93 -16.73 -2.87
N ASP A 1044 47.27 -17.71 -2.04
CA ASP A 1044 48.49 -18.50 -2.19
C ASP A 1044 48.36 -19.46 -3.37
N ILE A 1045 47.16 -19.99 -3.61
CA ILE A 1045 46.81 -20.81 -4.79
C ILE A 1045 46.91 -19.99 -6.08
N LYS A 1046 46.28 -18.79 -6.11
CA LYS A 1046 46.36 -17.87 -7.26
C LYS A 1046 47.80 -17.40 -7.56
N ASN A 1047 48.64 -17.29 -6.53
CA ASN A 1047 50.06 -16.94 -6.70
C ASN A 1047 50.85 -18.13 -7.24
N ALA A 1048 50.59 -19.36 -6.78
CA ALA A 1048 51.21 -20.58 -7.28
C ALA A 1048 50.92 -20.83 -8.78
N GLU A 1049 49.67 -20.59 -9.22
CA GLU A 1049 49.26 -20.65 -10.64
C GLU A 1049 49.94 -19.59 -11.53
N ARG A 1050 50.29 -18.42 -10.97
CA ARG A 1050 51.03 -17.37 -11.69
C ARG A 1050 52.51 -17.68 -11.83
N THR A 1051 53.09 -18.38 -10.85
CA THR A 1051 54.49 -18.84 -10.90
C THR A 1051 54.68 -20.08 -11.77
N SER A 1052 53.68 -20.98 -11.90
CA SER A 1052 53.77 -22.15 -12.78
C SER A 1052 53.60 -21.83 -14.27
N LYS A 1053 53.08 -20.65 -14.62
CA LYS A 1053 52.93 -20.16 -16.01
C LYS A 1053 54.16 -19.43 -16.59
N LYS A 1054 55.31 -19.41 -15.90
CA LYS A 1054 56.56 -18.87 -16.46
C LYS A 1054 57.56 -20.00 -16.79
N CYS A 1055 57.85 -20.11 -18.09
CA CYS A 1055 58.79 -20.97 -18.85
C CYS A 1055 58.26 -22.34 -19.32
N PRO A 1056 58.57 -22.74 -20.58
CA PRO A 1056 59.86 -22.52 -21.26
C PRO A 1056 59.81 -21.84 -22.65
N PRO A 1057 60.96 -21.34 -23.15
CA PRO A 1057 61.29 -21.43 -24.57
C PRO A 1057 62.54 -22.30 -24.81
N GLN A 1058 62.49 -22.99 -25.95
CA GLN A 1058 63.57 -23.73 -26.60
C GLN A 1058 64.77 -22.84 -26.95
N SER A 1059 65.97 -23.40 -26.93
CA SER A 1059 67.03 -23.02 -27.86
C SER A 1059 68.03 -24.17 -28.07
N GLU A 1060 68.35 -24.38 -29.34
CA GLU A 1060 69.26 -25.36 -29.92
C GLU A 1060 70.74 -25.14 -29.57
N ALA A 1061 71.52 -26.15 -29.97
CA ALA A 1061 72.95 -26.44 -29.79
C ALA A 1061 73.97 -25.29 -29.92
N GLY A 1062 75.11 -25.45 -29.21
CA GLY A 1062 76.36 -24.75 -29.52
C GLY A 1062 77.50 -24.83 -28.48
N SER A 1063 78.29 -25.91 -28.54
CA SER A 1063 79.75 -26.01 -28.22
C SER A 1063 80.32 -25.73 -26.81
N SER A 1064 80.70 -26.83 -26.15
CA SER A 1064 81.94 -27.17 -25.42
C SER A 1064 82.93 -26.10 -24.92
N THR A 1065 83.40 -26.23 -23.66
CA THR A 1065 84.69 -26.88 -23.30
C THR A 1065 84.77 -27.15 -21.79
N ALA A 1066 85.40 -28.27 -21.43
CA ALA A 1066 85.47 -28.92 -20.10
C ALA A 1066 86.44 -28.26 -19.09
N ILE A 1067 86.31 -28.62 -17.79
CA ILE A 1067 87.33 -29.36 -16.99
C ILE A 1067 86.77 -29.72 -15.59
N THR A 1068 87.01 -30.99 -15.24
CA THR A 1068 86.89 -31.80 -14.01
C THR A 1068 87.52 -31.11 -12.76
N THR A 1069 87.16 -31.32 -11.48
CA THR A 1069 87.07 -32.58 -10.72
C THR A 1069 86.47 -32.34 -9.30
N THR A 1070 85.62 -33.28 -8.87
CA THR A 1070 85.30 -33.78 -7.51
C THR A 1070 85.72 -33.02 -6.23
N THR A 1071 84.75 -32.78 -5.33
CA THR A 1071 84.79 -33.35 -3.96
C THR A 1071 83.41 -33.30 -3.29
N THR A 1072 82.95 -34.47 -2.85
CA THR A 1072 81.84 -34.64 -1.91
C THR A 1072 82.37 -34.33 -0.52
N THR A 1073 81.85 -33.28 0.12
CA THR A 1073 81.97 -33.12 1.58
C THR A 1073 80.64 -32.65 2.14
N THR A 1074 80.12 -33.48 3.03
CA THR A 1074 79.01 -33.24 3.94
C THR A 1074 79.29 -31.99 4.78
N THR A 1075 78.37 -31.04 4.81
CA THR A 1075 78.25 -30.11 5.95
C THR A 1075 76.83 -29.56 6.03
N THR A 1076 76.17 -29.96 7.11
CA THR A 1076 75.03 -29.30 7.74
C THR A 1076 75.04 -27.79 7.54
N THR A 1077 74.03 -27.27 6.83
CA THR A 1077 73.65 -25.86 6.89
C THR A 1077 72.22 -25.76 7.35
N THR A 1078 72.09 -25.50 8.65
CA THR A 1078 70.93 -24.86 9.27
C THR A 1078 70.39 -23.74 8.38
N THR A 1079 69.21 -23.92 7.80
CA THR A 1079 68.44 -22.81 7.24
C THR A 1079 67.87 -21.99 8.39
N THR A 1080 68.70 -21.04 8.83
CA THR A 1080 68.31 -19.93 9.69
C THR A 1080 67.06 -19.27 9.15
N ALA A 1081 66.03 -19.22 9.99
CA ALA A 1081 64.85 -18.40 9.80
C ALA A 1081 65.26 -16.98 9.42
N LYS A 1082 64.62 -16.41 8.39
CA LYS A 1082 64.66 -14.95 8.17
C LYS A 1082 64.22 -14.29 9.48
N PRO A 1083 65.03 -13.41 10.10
CA PRO A 1083 64.61 -12.74 11.32
C PRO A 1083 63.42 -11.85 10.97
N LYS A 1084 62.33 -12.01 11.73
CA LYS A 1084 61.29 -10.97 11.82
C LYS A 1084 62.03 -9.67 12.16
N LYS A 1085 61.95 -8.64 11.29
CA LYS A 1085 62.45 -7.31 11.65
C LYS A 1085 61.82 -6.92 12.99
N PRO A 1086 62.60 -6.68 14.05
CA PRO A 1086 62.05 -6.22 15.32
C PRO A 1086 61.33 -4.88 15.07
N ARG A 1087 60.18 -4.69 15.72
CA ARG A 1087 59.54 -3.37 15.80
C ARG A 1087 60.55 -2.45 16.49
N HIS A 1088 60.97 -1.38 15.84
CA HIS A 1088 61.77 -0.34 16.50
C HIS A 1088 61.00 0.17 17.72
N VAL A 1089 61.58 0.00 18.90
CA VAL A 1089 61.06 0.55 20.14
C VAL A 1089 61.74 1.90 20.32
N THR A 1090 60.94 2.96 20.38
CA THR A 1090 61.48 4.33 20.52
C THR A 1090 62.32 4.43 21.79
N THR A 1091 63.61 4.77 21.66
CA THR A 1091 64.53 4.89 22.80
C THR A 1091 64.19 6.11 23.66
N GLU A 1092 64.67 6.17 24.91
CA GLU A 1092 64.44 7.33 25.76
C GLU A 1092 65.09 8.61 25.20
N GLU A 1093 66.21 8.49 24.48
CA GLU A 1093 66.82 9.63 23.77
C GLU A 1093 65.94 10.11 22.61
N GLU A 1094 65.37 9.21 21.80
CA GLU A 1094 64.43 9.57 20.73
C GLU A 1094 63.15 10.21 21.29
N LYS A 1095 62.66 9.73 22.44
CA LYS A 1095 61.53 10.37 23.14
C LYS A 1095 61.89 11.75 23.64
N SER A 1096 63.13 11.96 24.11
CA SER A 1096 63.60 13.27 24.58
C SER A 1096 63.68 14.30 23.44
N ILE A 1097 64.05 13.89 22.23
CA ILE A 1097 64.07 14.74 21.01
C ILE A 1097 62.65 15.07 20.55
N LEU A 1098 61.72 14.12 20.64
CA LEU A 1098 60.33 14.32 20.23
C LEU A 1098 59.49 15.14 21.24
N LYS A 1099 59.87 15.16 22.53
CA LYS A 1099 59.08 15.78 23.61
C LYS A 1099 58.93 17.31 23.48
N PRO A 1100 59.96 18.09 23.10
CA PRO A 1100 59.81 19.51 22.77
C PRO A 1100 58.89 19.74 21.55
N TYR A 1101 59.02 18.89 20.52
CA TYR A 1101 58.26 18.98 19.28
C TYR A 1101 56.74 18.80 19.48
N PHE A 1102 56.32 17.95 20.41
CA PHE A 1102 54.90 17.76 20.75
C PHE A 1102 54.23 18.95 21.46
N LYS A 1103 55.00 19.96 21.89
CA LYS A 1103 54.44 21.19 22.48
C LYS A 1103 53.94 22.17 21.42
N SER A 1104 54.39 22.07 20.16
CA SER A 1104 53.93 22.96 19.08
C SER A 1104 52.51 22.58 18.61
N PRO A 1105 51.56 23.53 18.54
CA PRO A 1105 50.18 23.28 18.08
C PRO A 1105 50.08 23.07 16.56
N LYS A 1106 51.08 23.50 15.78
CA LYS A 1106 51.19 23.19 14.35
C LYS A 1106 52.63 23.39 13.86
N PRO A 1107 53.45 22.32 13.81
CA PRO A 1107 54.86 22.46 13.46
C PRO A 1107 55.07 22.76 11.97
N SER A 1108 56.04 23.62 11.67
CA SER A 1108 56.44 23.97 10.29
C SER A 1108 57.23 22.81 9.63
N ASN A 1109 57.35 22.81 8.30
CA ASN A 1109 58.15 21.78 7.61
C ASN A 1109 59.64 21.87 7.96
N GLU A 1110 60.17 23.06 8.27
CA GLU A 1110 61.55 23.26 8.73
C GLU A 1110 61.77 22.66 10.13
N GLU A 1111 60.80 22.81 11.04
CA GLU A 1111 60.86 22.17 12.37
C GLU A 1111 60.83 20.64 12.26
N ILE A 1112 60.09 20.12 11.29
CA ILE A 1112 60.01 18.67 11.02
C ILE A 1112 61.31 18.14 10.45
N GLU A 1113 61.99 18.90 9.60
CA GLU A 1113 63.31 18.55 9.10
C GLU A 1113 64.35 18.56 10.22
N LYS A 1114 64.41 19.61 11.05
CA LYS A 1114 65.34 19.66 12.18
C LYS A 1114 65.17 18.48 13.14
N VAL A 1115 63.93 18.14 13.49
CA VAL A 1115 63.64 16.98 14.35
C VAL A 1115 63.97 15.66 13.67
N LEU A 1116 63.75 15.56 12.35
CA LEU A 1116 64.10 14.37 11.60
C LEU A 1116 65.63 14.18 11.52
N ASP A 1117 66.39 15.24 11.28
CA ASP A 1117 67.85 15.16 11.18
C ASP A 1117 68.46 14.69 12.51
N SER A 1118 68.02 15.24 13.64
CA SER A 1118 68.44 14.77 14.97
C SER A 1118 68.03 13.32 15.28
N LEU A 1119 66.90 12.85 14.73
CA LEU A 1119 66.46 11.46 14.89
C LEU A 1119 67.18 10.49 13.95
N LEU A 1120 67.64 10.97 12.79
CA LEU A 1120 68.44 10.19 11.85
C LEU A 1120 69.88 10.01 12.34
N GLU A 1121 70.43 10.93 13.13
CA GLU A 1121 71.71 10.73 13.81
C GLU A 1121 71.67 9.54 14.78
N LEU A 1122 70.54 9.33 15.47
CA LEU A 1122 70.36 8.21 16.41
C LEU A 1122 69.89 6.92 15.73
N SER A 1123 69.07 7.02 14.69
CA SER A 1123 68.48 5.87 13.99
C SER A 1123 68.39 6.13 12.48
N PRO A 1124 69.52 5.95 11.76
CA PRO A 1124 69.71 6.41 10.37
C PRO A 1124 68.70 5.83 9.36
N ASN A 1125 68.12 4.67 9.67
CA ASN A 1125 67.27 3.91 8.75
C ASN A 1125 65.81 3.76 9.23
N TYR A 1126 65.43 4.38 10.35
CA TYR A 1126 64.08 4.22 10.89
C TYR A 1126 63.18 5.44 10.68
N TRP A 1127 63.64 6.65 11.02
CA TRP A 1127 62.79 7.84 11.03
C TRP A 1127 62.55 8.39 9.62
N THR A 1128 61.33 8.88 9.38
CA THR A 1128 60.97 9.59 8.15
C THR A 1128 60.05 10.76 8.51
N LYS A 1129 59.97 11.79 7.65
CA LYS A 1129 59.05 12.93 7.86
C LYS A 1129 57.62 12.47 8.17
N LYS A 1130 57.16 11.40 7.51
CA LYS A 1130 55.83 10.81 7.73
C LYS A 1130 55.68 10.20 9.13
N LYS A 1131 56.72 9.53 9.65
CA LYS A 1131 56.73 8.96 11.00
C LYS A 1131 56.81 10.03 12.09
N VAL A 1132 57.58 11.10 11.88
CA VAL A 1132 57.64 12.25 12.80
C VAL A 1132 56.27 12.96 12.88
N LYS A 1133 55.62 13.21 11.73
CA LYS A 1133 54.24 13.74 11.69
C LYS A 1133 53.23 12.82 12.37
N ALA A 1134 53.36 11.51 12.18
CA ALA A 1134 52.48 10.52 12.82
C ALA A 1134 52.67 10.48 14.34
N ALA A 1135 53.91 10.61 14.83
CA ALA A 1135 54.22 10.69 16.26
C ALA A 1135 53.60 11.94 16.90
N TRP A 1136 53.68 13.10 16.23
CA TRP A 1136 53.02 14.32 16.69
C TRP A 1136 51.49 14.21 16.67
N GLY A 1137 50.90 13.69 15.59
CA GLY A 1137 49.45 13.48 15.50
C GLY A 1137 48.93 12.51 16.57
N TYR A 1138 49.71 11.49 16.94
CA TYR A 1138 49.38 10.60 18.05
C TYR A 1138 49.46 11.29 19.41
N ALA A 1139 50.44 12.17 19.62
CA ALA A 1139 50.58 12.97 20.84
C ALA A 1139 49.45 14.00 21.01
N GLN A 1140 49.01 14.67 19.93
CA GLN A 1140 47.90 15.63 20.00
C GLN A 1140 46.55 14.95 20.24
N LYS A 1141 46.34 13.71 19.80
CA LYS A 1141 45.12 12.92 20.08
C LYS A 1141 45.02 12.41 21.52
N LYS A 1142 46.11 12.47 22.28
CA LYS A 1142 46.18 12.02 23.68
C LYS A 1142 46.14 13.17 24.70
N LYS A 1143 46.20 14.41 24.24
CA LYS A 1143 45.77 15.59 25.00
C LYS A 1143 44.27 15.77 24.81
#